data_AF-A0A1Q2D5T0-F1
#
_entry.id   AF-A0A1Q2D5T0-F1
#
_cell.length_a   1.000
_cell.length_b   1.000
_cell.length_c   1.000
_cell.angle_alpha   90.00
_cell.angle_beta   90.00
_cell.angle_gamma   90.00
#
_symmetry.space_group_name_H-M   'P 1'
#
loop_
_entity.id
_entity.type
_entity.pdbx_description
1 polymer ?
#
loop_
_entity_poly.entity_id
_entity_poly.type
_entity_poly.pdbx_seq_one_letter_code
_entity_poly.pdbx_strand_id
1 'polypeptide(L)'
;MADILRNVTNRLFGCLIIMAIVISIGQSIVQATSLSDKKDIILLDDERLNVTYTVVKEDNHRLSWSIMFNKKWARKKTILSIRLTDALGQLVKPSATSKFKQSNDGLQEVNPSIDLEELLVFETDASLNELSLQMALYDDRGKSQLSVAPTHTFRLMNEKLNKSIPDNDQSESFTRNHSLSMTDFSPTDSPLQDATMFRANTPVSYLSMGDYKYETNDDGVTGNQSLVNGTSLYTDSVASPAVKNYPFETSLKNTEWIKRQQSFESGYHSFIDESSGANVLMKKIVKPVVNDPTKFDVQLDVFGGKKETRQPLDVVFVVDKSSSMNETISGGYRWHILKQAINSFTRNLSSEKVFDIRYGMVSFGSVPKYPQDYRYGYNIFSEISQFDNRDYFTNNVRELTQSPILNSDWAPQNSGTPTFLGVDTGQRLLTNNYFGTRNNAKKIMIILTDGLPTYGPSTRYPTMDINSYMNYYNSVGLNGDNYVGNGGKDAIDSAWKTTKPFIKDLYNQNKTIQRYSLGLALKNDQLANEVLKQLGPNGSYNAQSSTQINTMLDEIKQQITSSNIFVNDADLVDPMSEFVTLDTKSVKSHQLTLKNGSIEAKENGRDDDLTITPEKLERDDLTLSGDGTKREGYRLTYRVQLKEAYQDGYFYPTNKETYLSDKHWEQVLNVALPSVAYQKTGDLTVMKKWDDFNNYYNLRPYKLTVDLEEKMDGAWRKIKQSIELTKNKDWQTSFSKLPVYKKGQAVAYRIVEHLPKGYIQAKSTTSVDKLTENAQVQLNNKLLTLQNFVFYKIDRDKNKLVGAEFRLERQSSVSGKWEKLEEKIVSDSQGRLKLPNLVLGEYHLIEEKAPIGFQVNETPKTFTVSVNTANNSQLMLTNSESPMIINDKKRVNLTIKKIDAKSKREIDNGKFELKYSGKTQKVIGNQKEAIELILGQNYTLTEMTAPEGYQKLKQPIKLNIDNNGTVQVSEDTLVKVNFDQSKQTIELIIGNYAKGQLPQTGGTNHPLYYLLGLGSLIVSAVLIIIYLLKTPKRRTR
;
A
#
# COMPACT_ATOMS: atom_id res chain seq x y z
N MET A 1 -12.08 -75.60 -27.27
CA MET A 1 -12.02 -74.64 -28.39
C MET A 1 -12.92 -73.41 -28.19
N ALA A 2 -14.16 -73.55 -27.69
CA ALA A 2 -15.03 -72.40 -27.41
C ALA A 2 -14.47 -71.42 -26.35
N ASP A 3 -13.82 -71.90 -25.29
CA ASP A 3 -13.22 -71.00 -24.27
C ASP A 3 -11.93 -70.32 -24.73
N ILE A 4 -11.21 -70.91 -25.69
CA ILE A 4 -10.01 -70.30 -26.28
C ILE A 4 -10.42 -69.24 -27.31
N LEU A 5 -11.49 -69.47 -28.09
CA LEU A 5 -12.05 -68.44 -28.97
C LEU A 5 -12.64 -67.25 -28.20
N ARG A 6 -13.24 -67.48 -27.01
CA ARG A 6 -13.82 -66.41 -26.16
C ARG A 6 -12.74 -65.54 -25.49
N ASN A 7 -11.60 -66.13 -25.11
CA ASN A 7 -10.47 -65.39 -24.57
C ASN A 7 -9.65 -64.65 -25.63
N VAL A 8 -9.58 -65.19 -26.85
CA VAL A 8 -8.88 -64.54 -27.98
C VAL A 8 -9.74 -63.40 -28.55
N THR A 9 -11.06 -63.54 -28.65
CA THR A 9 -11.95 -62.42 -29.04
C THR A 9 -12.00 -61.32 -27.99
N ASN A 10 -12.01 -61.62 -26.68
CA ASN A 10 -11.96 -60.58 -25.64
C ASN A 10 -10.60 -59.86 -25.55
N ARG A 11 -9.48 -60.54 -25.87
CA ARG A 11 -8.15 -59.90 -25.89
C ARG A 11 -7.90 -59.09 -27.18
N LEU A 12 -8.46 -59.49 -28.32
CA LEU A 12 -8.44 -58.70 -29.56
C LEU A 12 -9.39 -57.49 -29.48
N PHE A 13 -10.56 -57.61 -28.84
CA PHE A 13 -11.44 -56.46 -28.57
C PHE A 13 -10.82 -55.49 -27.55
N GLY A 14 -10.13 -56.01 -26.53
CA GLY A 14 -9.36 -55.19 -25.58
C GLY A 14 -8.18 -54.45 -26.22
N CYS A 15 -7.44 -55.09 -27.13
CA CYS A 15 -6.32 -54.44 -27.85
C CYS A 15 -6.81 -53.45 -28.92
N LEU A 16 -7.94 -53.69 -29.60
CA LEU A 16 -8.53 -52.74 -30.55
C LEU A 16 -9.17 -51.54 -29.84
N ILE A 17 -9.72 -51.70 -28.62
CA ILE A 17 -10.20 -50.58 -27.80
C ILE A 17 -9.03 -49.77 -27.24
N ILE A 18 -7.94 -50.42 -26.79
CA ILE A 18 -6.74 -49.70 -26.33
C ILE A 18 -6.03 -49.01 -27.49
N MET A 19 -5.98 -49.60 -28.69
CA MET A 19 -5.38 -48.97 -29.86
C MET A 19 -6.27 -47.84 -30.45
N ALA A 20 -7.60 -47.93 -30.35
CA ALA A 20 -8.52 -46.84 -30.69
C ALA A 20 -8.51 -45.70 -29.67
N ILE A 21 -8.30 -46.01 -28.38
CA ILE A 21 -8.10 -45.01 -27.32
C ILE A 21 -6.72 -44.35 -27.46
N VAL A 22 -5.67 -45.09 -27.81
CA VAL A 22 -4.31 -44.53 -28.05
C VAL A 22 -4.25 -43.72 -29.35
N ILE A 23 -5.04 -44.05 -30.38
CA ILE A 23 -5.12 -43.27 -31.63
C ILE A 23 -6.04 -42.04 -31.50
N SER A 24 -7.11 -42.07 -30.66
CA SER A 24 -7.93 -40.86 -30.40
C SER A 24 -7.29 -39.90 -29.38
N ILE A 25 -6.48 -40.42 -28.44
CA ILE A 25 -5.61 -39.62 -27.57
C ILE A 25 -4.41 -39.08 -28.38
N GLY A 26 -3.88 -39.84 -29.35
CA GLY A 26 -2.75 -39.43 -30.20
C GLY A 26 -3.06 -38.34 -31.23
N GLN A 27 -4.32 -38.19 -31.68
CA GLN A 27 -4.72 -37.11 -32.62
C GLN A 27 -5.29 -35.86 -31.94
N SER A 28 -5.46 -35.88 -30.61
CA SER A 28 -5.81 -34.68 -29.84
C SER A 28 -4.59 -34.00 -29.18
N ILE A 29 -3.39 -34.60 -29.31
CA ILE A 29 -2.14 -34.11 -28.67
C ILE A 29 -1.24 -33.33 -29.66
N VAL A 30 -1.57 -33.23 -30.95
CA VAL A 30 -0.77 -32.49 -31.94
C VAL A 30 -1.14 -30.98 -32.04
N GLN A 31 -1.98 -30.47 -31.14
CA GLN A 31 -2.22 -29.02 -30.99
C GLN A 31 -2.21 -28.54 -29.53
N ALA A 32 -1.39 -29.18 -28.69
CA ALA A 32 -1.21 -28.78 -27.30
C ALA A 32 0.26 -28.88 -26.85
N THR A 33 1.19 -28.41 -27.67
CA THR A 33 2.56 -28.09 -27.20
C THR A 33 2.63 -26.61 -26.83
N SER A 34 2.01 -26.28 -25.69
CA SER A 34 2.42 -25.21 -24.75
C SER A 34 1.54 -25.29 -23.50
N LEU A 35 1.73 -26.35 -22.70
CA LEU A 35 1.08 -26.52 -21.39
C LEU A 35 2.17 -26.60 -20.32
N SER A 36 2.85 -25.47 -20.11
CA SER A 36 3.68 -25.23 -18.94
C SER A 36 3.50 -23.76 -18.55
N ASP A 37 2.36 -23.44 -17.93
CA ASP A 37 2.13 -22.25 -17.09
C ASP A 37 0.64 -22.13 -16.68
N LYS A 38 0.07 -23.19 -16.07
CA LYS A 38 -1.18 -23.04 -15.30
C LYS A 38 -0.85 -23.17 -13.81
N LYS A 39 -1.01 -22.06 -13.08
CA LYS A 39 -0.91 -22.02 -11.61
C LYS A 39 -2.05 -22.84 -11.01
N ASP A 40 -1.74 -23.98 -10.41
CA ASP A 40 -2.67 -24.65 -9.51
C ASP A 40 -2.85 -23.77 -8.26
N ILE A 41 -4.06 -23.29 -8.02
CA ILE A 41 -4.38 -22.54 -6.81
C ILE A 41 -4.82 -23.54 -5.74
N ILE A 42 -4.14 -23.49 -4.60
CA ILE A 42 -4.44 -24.34 -3.45
C ILE A 42 -5.67 -23.76 -2.74
N LEU A 43 -6.77 -24.51 -2.74
CA LEU A 43 -8.03 -24.15 -2.09
C LEU A 43 -8.08 -24.59 -0.62
N LEU A 44 -7.41 -25.69 -0.29
CA LEU A 44 -7.24 -26.20 1.07
C LEU A 44 -5.91 -26.97 1.14
N ASP A 45 -5.00 -26.54 2.00
CA ASP A 45 -3.76 -27.28 2.28
C ASP A 45 -3.79 -27.79 3.72
N ASP A 46 -4.26 -29.03 3.89
CA ASP A 46 -4.26 -29.72 5.17
C ASP A 46 -3.30 -30.92 5.11
N GLU A 47 -2.63 -31.23 6.21
CA GLU A 47 -1.74 -32.39 6.33
C GLU A 47 -2.40 -33.72 5.89
N ARG A 48 -3.74 -33.81 5.96
CA ARG A 48 -4.55 -34.97 5.57
C ARG A 48 -5.02 -34.91 4.11
N LEU A 49 -5.19 -33.72 3.52
CA LEU A 49 -5.81 -33.50 2.21
C LEU A 49 -5.37 -32.16 1.60
N ASN A 50 -4.88 -32.21 0.35
CA ASN A 50 -4.68 -31.03 -0.47
C ASN A 50 -5.80 -30.95 -1.52
N VAL A 51 -6.43 -29.79 -1.66
CA VAL A 51 -7.44 -29.51 -2.69
C VAL A 51 -6.94 -28.39 -3.57
N THR A 52 -6.86 -28.64 -4.87
CA THR A 52 -6.46 -27.67 -5.89
C THR A 52 -7.56 -27.54 -6.94
N TYR A 53 -7.58 -26.44 -7.67
CA TYR A 53 -8.48 -26.30 -8.81
C TYR A 53 -7.75 -25.83 -10.06
N THR A 54 -8.32 -26.22 -11.20
CA THR A 54 -7.87 -25.80 -12.52
C THR A 54 -9.11 -25.44 -13.35
N VAL A 55 -9.06 -24.34 -14.11
CA VAL A 55 -10.10 -23.98 -15.08
C VAL A 55 -9.81 -24.73 -16.38
N VAL A 56 -10.74 -25.59 -16.80
CA VAL A 56 -10.47 -26.58 -17.86
C VAL A 56 -10.97 -26.14 -19.22
N LYS A 57 -12.09 -25.41 -19.33
CA LYS A 57 -12.55 -24.88 -20.64
C LYS A 57 -13.62 -23.80 -20.51
N GLU A 58 -13.56 -22.83 -21.42
CA GLU A 58 -14.58 -21.78 -21.64
C GLU A 58 -15.09 -21.93 -23.08
N ASP A 59 -16.27 -22.51 -23.27
CA ASP A 59 -16.98 -22.51 -24.56
C ASP A 59 -18.23 -21.64 -24.39
N ASN A 60 -18.60 -20.88 -25.44
CA ASN A 60 -19.44 -19.67 -25.44
C ASN A 60 -20.74 -19.59 -24.60
N HIS A 61 -21.21 -20.65 -23.93
CA HIS A 61 -22.36 -20.60 -23.01
C HIS A 61 -22.26 -21.51 -21.78
N ARG A 62 -21.11 -22.15 -21.50
CA ARG A 62 -20.94 -23.08 -20.37
C ARG A 62 -19.54 -23.00 -19.76
N LEU A 63 -19.48 -22.97 -18.44
CA LEU A 63 -18.23 -23.03 -17.69
C LEU A 63 -18.04 -24.41 -17.08
N SER A 64 -16.86 -24.98 -17.30
CA SER A 64 -16.46 -26.26 -16.72
C SER A 64 -15.26 -26.08 -15.80
N TRP A 65 -15.51 -26.36 -14.52
CA TRP A 65 -14.54 -26.30 -13.43
C TRP A 65 -14.02 -27.69 -13.14
N SER A 66 -12.73 -27.84 -12.82
CA SER A 66 -12.25 -29.08 -12.19
C SER A 66 -11.62 -28.82 -10.84
N ILE A 67 -12.13 -29.52 -9.82
CA ILE A 67 -11.48 -29.61 -8.51
C ILE A 67 -10.74 -30.94 -8.45
N MET A 68 -9.45 -30.90 -8.12
CA MET A 68 -8.60 -32.06 -7.91
C MET A 68 -8.30 -32.23 -6.42
N PHE A 69 -8.45 -33.46 -5.94
CA PHE A 69 -8.17 -33.85 -4.57
C PHE A 69 -6.88 -34.66 -4.56
N ASN A 70 -5.90 -34.26 -3.75
CA ASN A 70 -4.64 -34.96 -3.63
C ASN A 70 -4.42 -35.35 -2.16
N LYS A 71 -4.49 -36.65 -1.89
CA LYS A 71 -4.43 -37.21 -0.54
C LYS A 71 -2.98 -37.27 -0.07
N LYS A 72 -2.62 -36.51 0.97
CA LYS A 72 -1.24 -36.43 1.46
C LYS A 72 -0.88 -37.61 2.37
N TRP A 73 -1.62 -37.88 3.45
CA TRP A 73 -1.60 -39.16 4.21
C TRP A 73 -2.77 -39.21 5.22
N ALA A 74 -3.80 -40.03 4.98
CA ALA A 74 -4.86 -40.24 5.97
C ALA A 74 -5.12 -41.74 6.21
N ARG A 75 -4.65 -42.25 7.36
CA ARG A 75 -5.03 -43.57 7.91
C ARG A 75 -6.38 -43.53 8.68
N LYS A 76 -6.96 -42.34 8.90
CA LYS A 76 -8.25 -42.15 9.59
C LYS A 76 -9.31 -41.66 8.60
N LYS A 77 -10.53 -42.22 8.70
CA LYS A 77 -11.69 -41.77 7.92
C LYS A 77 -11.99 -40.30 8.28
N THR A 78 -12.30 -39.46 7.30
CA THR A 78 -12.76 -38.07 7.48
C THR A 78 -13.93 -37.80 6.55
N ILE A 79 -14.62 -36.67 6.71
CA ILE A 79 -15.68 -36.26 5.78
C ILE A 79 -15.32 -34.89 5.21
N LEU A 80 -15.20 -34.77 3.90
CA LEU A 80 -15.10 -33.46 3.24
C LEU A 80 -16.49 -32.99 2.89
N SER A 81 -16.80 -31.76 3.26
CA SER A 81 -18.06 -31.09 2.99
C SER A 81 -17.82 -29.94 2.00
N ILE A 82 -18.54 -29.96 0.89
CA ILE A 82 -18.45 -28.95 -0.17
C ILE A 82 -19.81 -28.30 -0.38
N ARG A 83 -19.83 -26.97 -0.40
CA ARG A 83 -21.04 -26.17 -0.70
C ARG A 83 -20.72 -25.13 -1.77
N LEU A 84 -21.46 -25.17 -2.87
CA LEU A 84 -21.34 -24.23 -3.98
C LEU A 84 -22.63 -23.44 -4.13
N THR A 85 -22.53 -22.10 -4.16
CA THR A 85 -23.67 -21.19 -4.32
C THR A 85 -23.42 -20.14 -5.39
N ASP A 86 -24.48 -19.67 -6.03
CA ASP A 86 -24.42 -18.52 -6.94
C ASP A 86 -24.38 -17.17 -6.20
N ALA A 87 -24.33 -16.07 -6.97
CA ALA A 87 -24.36 -14.69 -6.47
C ALA A 87 -25.59 -14.34 -5.61
N LEU A 88 -26.68 -15.12 -5.71
CA LEU A 88 -27.92 -14.97 -4.94
C LEU A 88 -27.95 -15.92 -3.73
N GLY A 89 -26.89 -16.71 -3.50
CA GLY A 89 -26.80 -17.71 -2.45
C GLY A 89 -27.57 -19.00 -2.74
N GLN A 90 -28.06 -19.20 -3.97
CA GLN A 90 -28.75 -20.43 -4.36
C GLN A 90 -27.74 -21.55 -4.66
N LEU A 91 -28.08 -22.77 -4.27
CA LEU A 91 -27.22 -23.94 -4.42
C LEU A 91 -27.06 -24.36 -5.89
N VAL A 92 -25.81 -24.55 -6.31
CA VAL A 92 -25.44 -25.01 -7.66
C VAL A 92 -25.06 -26.49 -7.61
N LYS A 93 -25.73 -27.32 -8.42
CA LYS A 93 -25.54 -28.78 -8.42
C LYS A 93 -24.48 -29.20 -9.47
N PRO A 94 -23.53 -30.11 -9.17
CA PRO A 94 -22.62 -30.66 -10.17
C PRO A 94 -23.33 -31.61 -11.14
N SER A 95 -22.81 -31.68 -12.37
CA SER A 95 -23.47 -32.39 -13.48
C SER A 95 -23.23 -33.90 -13.51
N ALA A 96 -22.28 -34.42 -12.73
CA ALA A 96 -22.11 -35.86 -12.53
C ALA A 96 -21.34 -36.13 -11.24
N THR A 97 -21.73 -37.19 -10.51
CA THR A 97 -20.82 -38.15 -9.83
C THR A 97 -21.61 -39.13 -8.96
N SER A 98 -21.41 -40.43 -9.16
CA SER A 98 -22.08 -41.54 -8.48
C SER A 98 -21.51 -41.88 -7.09
N LYS A 99 -20.71 -40.99 -6.49
CA LYS A 99 -19.92 -41.25 -5.26
C LYS A 99 -20.11 -40.25 -4.12
N PHE A 100 -20.95 -39.22 -4.30
CA PHE A 100 -21.20 -38.18 -3.30
C PHE A 100 -22.56 -38.41 -2.63
N LYS A 101 -22.62 -38.34 -1.29
CA LYS A 101 -23.90 -38.33 -0.57
C LYS A 101 -24.40 -36.90 -0.46
N GLN A 102 -25.62 -36.68 -0.92
CA GLN A 102 -26.31 -35.39 -0.84
C GLN A 102 -27.05 -35.29 0.50
N SER A 103 -26.81 -34.22 1.25
CA SER A 103 -27.61 -33.85 2.42
C SER A 103 -28.73 -32.86 2.05
N ASN A 104 -29.73 -32.72 2.92
CA ASN A 104 -30.93 -31.90 2.68
C ASN A 104 -30.67 -30.38 2.56
N ASP A 105 -29.49 -29.92 2.95
CA ASP A 105 -29.00 -28.54 2.88
C ASP A 105 -28.04 -28.30 1.70
N GLY A 106 -27.93 -29.28 0.79
CA GLY A 106 -27.18 -29.16 -0.45
C GLY A 106 -25.66 -29.28 -0.29
N LEU A 107 -25.17 -29.68 0.89
CA LEU A 107 -23.78 -30.06 1.07
C LEU A 107 -23.54 -31.46 0.47
N GLN A 108 -22.38 -31.62 -0.17
CA GLN A 108 -21.92 -32.92 -0.62
C GLN A 108 -20.90 -33.46 0.37
N GLU A 109 -21.22 -34.60 0.98
CA GLU A 109 -20.32 -35.31 1.89
C GLU A 109 -19.54 -36.38 1.15
N VAL A 110 -18.21 -36.30 1.25
CA VAL A 110 -17.27 -37.25 0.67
C VAL A 110 -16.55 -37.97 1.78
N ASN A 111 -16.48 -39.30 1.70
CA ASN A 111 -15.53 -40.06 2.48
C ASN A 111 -14.23 -40.22 1.65
N PRO A 112 -13.15 -39.47 1.94
CA PRO A 112 -11.89 -39.51 1.19
C PRO A 112 -11.07 -40.79 1.47
N SER A 113 -11.71 -41.81 2.05
CA SER A 113 -11.13 -43.15 2.22
C SER A 113 -11.10 -43.96 0.91
N ILE A 114 -11.73 -43.46 -0.16
CA ILE A 114 -11.57 -43.96 -1.53
C ILE A 114 -10.42 -43.15 -2.15
N ASP A 115 -9.45 -43.77 -2.81
CA ASP A 115 -8.41 -43.02 -3.54
C ASP A 115 -9.09 -42.19 -4.64
N LEU A 116 -9.13 -40.87 -4.43
CA LEU A 116 -9.78 -39.92 -5.32
C LEU A 116 -8.70 -39.09 -6.02
N GLU A 117 -8.16 -39.58 -7.13
CA GLU A 117 -7.77 -38.71 -8.24
C GLU A 117 -9.01 -38.42 -9.11
N GLU A 118 -10.09 -37.93 -8.50
CA GLU A 118 -11.35 -37.68 -9.21
C GLU A 118 -11.54 -36.20 -9.52
N LEU A 119 -11.93 -35.96 -10.77
CA LEU A 119 -12.25 -34.65 -11.34
C LEU A 119 -13.71 -34.31 -11.02
N LEU A 120 -13.95 -33.32 -10.17
CA LEU A 120 -15.29 -32.80 -9.92
C LEU A 120 -15.63 -31.71 -10.94
N VAL A 121 -16.62 -31.97 -11.80
CA VAL A 121 -17.05 -31.03 -12.85
C VAL A 121 -18.37 -30.37 -12.49
N PHE A 122 -18.35 -29.05 -12.38
CA PHE A 122 -19.53 -28.21 -12.26
C PHE A 122 -19.79 -27.55 -13.62
N GLU A 123 -20.99 -27.72 -14.16
CA GLU A 123 -21.45 -26.95 -15.32
C GLU A 123 -22.40 -25.86 -14.85
N THR A 124 -22.10 -24.61 -15.20
CA THR A 124 -22.97 -23.47 -14.92
C THR A 124 -23.30 -22.72 -16.20
N ASP A 125 -24.48 -22.10 -16.24
CA ASP A 125 -24.87 -21.20 -17.32
C ASP A 125 -23.96 -19.95 -17.33
N ALA A 126 -23.57 -19.48 -18.52
CA ALA A 126 -22.73 -18.29 -18.71
C ALA A 126 -23.37 -16.99 -18.19
N SER A 127 -24.66 -16.99 -17.81
CA SER A 127 -25.31 -15.84 -17.15
C SER A 127 -24.90 -15.66 -15.68
N LEU A 128 -24.21 -16.63 -15.07
CA LEU A 128 -23.81 -16.59 -13.67
C LEU A 128 -22.44 -15.91 -13.50
N ASN A 129 -22.45 -14.62 -13.16
CA ASN A 129 -21.23 -13.79 -13.08
C ASN A 129 -20.35 -14.09 -11.85
N GLU A 130 -20.88 -14.78 -10.84
CA GLU A 130 -20.20 -15.05 -9.58
C GLU A 130 -20.64 -16.39 -8.95
N LEU A 131 -19.68 -17.19 -8.48
CA LEU A 131 -19.88 -18.44 -7.75
C LEU A 131 -19.05 -18.43 -6.45
N SER A 132 -19.62 -18.91 -5.35
CA SER A 132 -18.93 -19.02 -4.06
C SER A 132 -18.81 -20.49 -3.64
N LEU A 133 -17.59 -20.91 -3.35
CA LEU A 133 -17.22 -22.25 -2.91
C LEU A 133 -16.81 -22.22 -1.43
N GLN A 134 -17.47 -23.04 -0.63
CA GLN A 134 -17.16 -23.28 0.77
C GLN A 134 -16.77 -24.74 0.97
N MET A 135 -15.70 -24.95 1.74
CA MET A 135 -15.22 -26.31 2.04
C MET A 135 -14.84 -26.43 3.51
N ALA A 136 -15.20 -27.56 4.12
CA ALA A 136 -14.80 -27.90 5.47
C ALA A 136 -14.53 -29.40 5.60
N LEU A 137 -13.50 -29.75 6.36
CA LEU A 137 -13.14 -31.13 6.69
C LEU A 137 -13.67 -31.47 8.08
N TYR A 138 -14.30 -32.61 8.25
CA TYR A 138 -14.88 -33.11 9.49
C TYR A 138 -14.31 -34.48 9.87
N ASP A 139 -14.48 -34.85 11.15
CA ASP A 139 -14.21 -36.20 11.64
C ASP A 139 -15.09 -37.27 10.96
N ASP A 140 -14.76 -38.54 11.16
CA ASP A 140 -15.46 -39.70 10.58
C ASP A 140 -16.94 -39.82 10.97
N ARG A 141 -17.40 -39.01 11.93
CA ARG A 141 -18.77 -38.95 12.43
C ARG A 141 -19.50 -37.67 12.03
N GLY A 142 -18.86 -36.75 11.29
CA GLY A 142 -19.42 -35.47 10.88
C GLY A 142 -19.72 -34.50 12.03
N LYS A 143 -19.19 -34.76 13.24
CA LYS A 143 -19.54 -34.00 14.45
C LYS A 143 -18.57 -32.87 14.78
N SER A 144 -17.29 -33.04 14.44
CA SER A 144 -16.25 -32.06 14.75
C SER A 144 -15.57 -31.57 13.47
N GLN A 145 -15.57 -30.26 13.27
CA GLN A 145 -14.86 -29.62 12.17
C GLN A 145 -13.35 -29.65 12.44
N LEU A 146 -12.60 -30.30 11.57
CA LEU A 146 -11.16 -30.49 11.65
C LEU A 146 -10.37 -29.38 10.94
N SER A 147 -10.92 -28.81 9.87
CA SER A 147 -10.33 -27.72 9.09
C SER A 147 -11.40 -27.04 8.23
N VAL A 148 -11.20 -25.78 7.85
CA VAL A 148 -12.11 -25.03 6.97
C VAL A 148 -11.32 -24.15 6.02
N ALA A 149 -11.68 -24.20 4.73
CA ALA A 149 -11.11 -23.32 3.74
C ALA A 149 -11.77 -21.93 3.79
N PRO A 150 -11.03 -20.85 3.52
CA PRO A 150 -11.64 -19.57 3.18
C PRO A 150 -12.66 -19.76 2.05
N THR A 151 -13.78 -19.03 2.13
CA THR A 151 -14.75 -19.03 1.03
C THR A 151 -14.09 -18.46 -0.21
N HIS A 152 -14.04 -19.23 -1.28
CA HIS A 152 -13.47 -18.79 -2.54
C HIS A 152 -14.59 -18.33 -3.46
N THR A 153 -14.50 -17.07 -3.91
CA THR A 153 -15.45 -16.49 -4.84
C THR A 153 -14.80 -16.37 -6.21
N PHE A 154 -15.46 -16.93 -7.19
CA PHE A 154 -15.04 -16.93 -8.58
C PHE A 154 -15.86 -15.92 -9.37
N ARG A 155 -15.20 -15.01 -10.09
CA ARG A 155 -15.84 -14.03 -10.97
C ARG A 155 -15.37 -14.22 -12.41
N LEU A 156 -16.30 -14.20 -13.36
CA LEU A 156 -15.98 -14.27 -14.78
C LEU A 156 -15.56 -12.89 -15.29
N MET A 157 -14.39 -12.82 -15.94
CA MET A 157 -13.97 -11.64 -16.68
C MET A 157 -14.51 -11.74 -18.11
N ASN A 158 -15.45 -10.86 -18.48
CA ASN A 158 -15.80 -10.65 -19.88
C ASN A 158 -14.65 -9.86 -20.55
N GLU A 159 -13.71 -10.56 -21.19
CA GLU A 159 -12.65 -9.96 -22.00
C GLU A 159 -13.22 -9.41 -23.33
N LYS A 160 -13.91 -8.28 -23.26
CA LYS A 160 -14.10 -7.38 -24.40
C LYS A 160 -14.06 -5.93 -23.94
N LEU A 161 -12.88 -5.44 -23.55
CA LEU A 161 -12.49 -4.04 -23.69
C LEU A 161 -10.99 -3.86 -23.43
N ASN A 162 -10.31 -3.33 -24.46
CA ASN A 162 -8.95 -2.76 -24.49
C ASN A 162 -7.74 -3.69 -24.63
N LYS A 163 -7.45 -4.09 -25.88
CA LYS A 163 -6.09 -4.29 -26.38
C LYS A 163 -5.58 -2.97 -26.99
N SER A 164 -4.47 -2.45 -26.46
CA SER A 164 -3.44 -1.77 -27.26
C SER A 164 -2.19 -1.53 -26.41
N ILE A 165 -1.10 -2.24 -26.73
CA ILE A 165 0.29 -1.76 -26.92
C ILE A 165 1.24 -3.00 -26.88
N PRO A 166 2.30 -3.04 -27.72
CA PRO A 166 2.81 -4.27 -28.32
C PRO A 166 4.05 -4.86 -27.63
N ASP A 167 4.33 -6.10 -28.06
CA ASP A 167 5.50 -6.96 -27.85
C ASP A 167 6.83 -6.23 -27.59
N ASN A 168 7.58 -6.72 -26.60
CA ASN A 168 8.86 -7.31 -26.94
C ASN A 168 9.25 -8.43 -25.96
N ASP A 169 9.54 -9.56 -26.59
CA ASP A 169 10.04 -10.81 -26.06
C ASP A 169 11.53 -10.67 -25.66
N GLN A 170 12.01 -11.62 -24.86
CA GLN A 170 13.37 -12.18 -24.77
C GLN A 170 13.57 -12.76 -23.35
N SER A 171 13.22 -14.03 -23.26
CA SER A 171 13.61 -15.00 -22.23
C SER A 171 15.13 -15.19 -22.15
N GLU A 172 15.71 -15.28 -20.95
CA GLU A 172 16.84 -16.20 -20.71
C GLU A 172 16.79 -16.78 -19.28
N SER A 173 16.97 -18.09 -19.22
CA SER A 173 16.91 -18.99 -18.07
C SER A 173 18.25 -19.06 -17.32
N PHE A 174 18.23 -19.06 -15.97
CA PHE A 174 19.40 -19.37 -15.15
C PHE A 174 19.20 -20.66 -14.33
N THR A 175 19.99 -21.68 -14.63
CA THR A 175 20.20 -22.88 -13.79
C THR A 175 21.22 -22.61 -12.69
N ARG A 176 20.90 -23.01 -11.45
CA ARG A 176 21.80 -23.03 -10.28
C ARG A 176 22.98 -24.00 -10.47
N ASN A 177 24.16 -23.60 -10.00
CA ASN A 177 25.13 -24.51 -9.38
C ASN A 177 25.88 -23.77 -8.25
N HIS A 178 26.06 -24.47 -7.13
CA HIS A 178 26.76 -24.05 -5.92
C HIS A 178 28.29 -24.12 -6.08
N SER A 179 29.01 -23.07 -5.67
CA SER A 179 30.33 -23.17 -5.03
C SER A 179 30.72 -21.84 -4.37
N LEU A 180 31.17 -21.90 -3.11
CA LEU A 180 31.63 -20.79 -2.27
C LEU A 180 32.93 -20.15 -2.80
N SER A 181 32.96 -18.83 -2.90
CA SER A 181 34.17 -17.99 -2.83
C SER A 181 33.78 -16.53 -2.61
N MET A 182 34.37 -15.89 -1.60
CA MET A 182 34.33 -14.44 -1.38
C MET A 182 35.25 -13.75 -2.39
N THR A 183 34.73 -12.80 -3.17
CA THR A 183 35.34 -11.51 -3.55
C THR A 183 34.40 -10.75 -4.50
N ASP A 184 34.45 -9.42 -4.41
CA ASP A 184 33.88 -8.39 -5.29
C ASP A 184 32.38 -8.02 -5.16
N PHE A 185 32.15 -6.99 -4.35
CA PHE A 185 30.97 -6.12 -4.44
C PHE A 185 31.14 -5.14 -5.62
N SER A 186 30.21 -5.16 -6.56
CA SER A 186 29.85 -3.97 -7.33
C SER A 186 28.33 -3.93 -7.57
N PRO A 187 27.69 -2.76 -7.50
CA PRO A 187 26.24 -2.64 -7.35
C PRO A 187 25.56 -2.40 -8.70
N THR A 188 24.61 -3.27 -9.07
CA THR A 188 23.61 -2.96 -10.12
C THR A 188 22.25 -3.57 -9.78
N ASP A 189 21.33 -2.69 -9.40
CA ASP A 189 19.88 -2.66 -9.63
C ASP A 189 19.01 -3.93 -9.49
N SER A 190 18.30 -4.02 -8.36
CA SER A 190 16.82 -4.18 -8.31
C SER A 190 16.28 -4.10 -6.86
N PRO A 191 15.57 -3.02 -6.46
CA PRO A 191 15.18 -2.76 -5.06
C PRO A 191 13.89 -3.47 -4.60
N LEU A 192 13.54 -4.65 -5.14
CA LEU A 192 12.21 -5.27 -4.92
C LEU A 192 12.20 -6.65 -4.24
N GLN A 193 13.35 -7.27 -3.94
CA GLN A 193 13.37 -8.60 -3.32
C GLN A 193 13.53 -8.63 -1.78
N ASP A 194 14.04 -7.58 -1.14
CA ASP A 194 14.14 -7.55 0.34
C ASP A 194 12.87 -7.03 1.04
N ALA A 195 12.01 -6.30 0.33
CA ALA A 195 10.75 -5.79 0.87
C ALA A 195 9.68 -6.88 1.11
N THR A 196 9.89 -8.12 0.64
CA THR A 196 8.94 -9.22 0.82
C THR A 196 8.97 -9.86 2.22
N MET A 197 10.04 -9.68 3.00
CA MET A 197 10.12 -10.16 4.38
C MET A 197 9.22 -9.35 5.35
N PHE A 198 8.82 -8.14 4.97
CA PHE A 198 8.04 -7.23 5.83
C PHE A 198 6.52 -7.27 5.59
N ARG A 199 6.01 -8.20 4.77
CA ARG A 199 4.65 -8.11 4.17
C ARG A 199 3.71 -9.29 4.42
N ALA A 200 3.89 -10.09 5.47
CA ALA A 200 3.02 -11.23 5.74
C ALA A 200 2.23 -11.07 7.05
N ASN A 201 0.92 -11.34 6.99
CA ASN A 201 0.00 -11.58 8.12
C ASN A 201 0.39 -12.88 8.88
N THR A 202 1.63 -12.99 9.33
CA THR A 202 2.19 -14.14 10.05
C THR A 202 2.41 -13.80 11.53
N PRO A 203 2.44 -14.81 12.43
CA PRO A 203 2.78 -14.60 13.84
C PRO A 203 4.09 -13.80 13.97
N VAL A 204 4.21 -13.02 15.05
CA VAL A 204 5.37 -12.16 15.38
C VAL A 204 6.66 -12.76 14.85
N SER A 205 7.26 -12.10 13.84
CA SER A 205 8.51 -12.55 13.24
C SER A 205 9.67 -11.75 13.83
N TYR A 206 10.71 -12.46 14.26
CA TYR A 206 11.90 -11.86 14.83
C TYR A 206 12.93 -11.57 13.73
N LEU A 207 13.36 -10.32 13.65
CA LEU A 207 14.49 -9.90 12.83
C LEU A 207 15.70 -9.68 13.74
N SER A 208 16.86 -10.19 13.35
CA SER A 208 18.14 -9.82 13.96
C SER A 208 18.74 -8.69 13.15
N MET A 209 19.03 -7.56 13.78
CA MET A 209 19.90 -6.52 13.20
C MET A 209 21.06 -6.38 14.18
N GLY A 210 22.17 -7.01 13.85
CA GLY A 210 23.26 -7.24 14.78
C GLY A 210 22.83 -8.07 15.99
N ASP A 211 23.29 -7.63 17.17
CA ASP A 211 23.04 -8.26 18.48
C ASP A 211 21.63 -7.98 19.05
N TYR A 212 20.88 -7.08 18.41
CA TYR A 212 19.57 -6.63 18.87
C TYR A 212 18.44 -7.37 18.16
N LYS A 213 17.39 -7.70 18.94
CA LYS A 213 16.21 -8.40 18.44
C LYS A 213 15.08 -7.41 18.17
N TYR A 214 14.51 -7.50 16.98
CA TYR A 214 13.35 -6.71 16.56
C TYR A 214 12.16 -7.63 16.31
N GLU A 215 10.97 -7.14 16.62
CA GLU A 215 9.70 -7.79 16.41
C GLU A 215 8.95 -7.08 15.28
N THR A 216 8.47 -7.85 14.32
CA THR A 216 7.49 -7.38 13.33
C THR A 216 6.10 -7.83 13.79
N ASN A 217 5.24 -6.87 14.13
CA ASN A 217 3.88 -7.09 14.62
C ASN A 217 2.86 -6.22 13.84
N ASP A 218 1.61 -6.21 14.28
CA ASP A 218 0.54 -5.40 13.67
C ASP A 218 0.79 -3.88 13.75
N ASP A 219 1.74 -3.43 14.59
CA ASP A 219 2.15 -2.04 14.73
C ASP A 219 3.40 -1.69 13.89
N GLY A 220 4.05 -2.67 13.24
CA GLY A 220 5.25 -2.49 12.41
C GLY A 220 6.49 -3.17 13.00
N VAL A 221 7.67 -2.59 12.73
CA VAL A 221 8.96 -3.13 13.16
C VAL A 221 9.46 -2.33 14.36
N THR A 222 9.57 -2.97 15.52
CA THR A 222 10.02 -2.34 16.77
C THR A 222 11.03 -3.22 17.50
N GLY A 223 11.87 -2.65 18.36
CA GLY A 223 12.73 -3.45 19.24
C GLY A 223 11.89 -4.36 20.15
N ASN A 224 12.37 -5.59 20.42
CA ASN A 224 11.64 -6.61 21.19
C ASN A 224 11.09 -6.04 22.52
N GLN A 225 9.76 -6.06 22.65
CA GLN A 225 9.03 -5.40 23.74
C GLN A 225 8.91 -6.24 25.02
N SER A 226 9.46 -7.46 25.03
CA SER A 226 9.41 -8.35 26.20
C SER A 226 10.22 -7.84 27.40
N LEU A 227 10.90 -6.69 27.26
CA LEU A 227 11.68 -5.99 28.28
C LEU A 227 11.17 -4.54 28.49
N VAL A 228 10.07 -4.40 29.24
CA VAL A 228 9.68 -3.23 30.07
C VAL A 228 9.14 -1.95 29.36
N ASN A 229 8.11 -1.33 29.99
CA ASN A 229 7.56 0.00 29.71
C ASN A 229 8.64 1.08 29.46
N GLY A 230 8.54 1.86 28.36
CA GLY A 230 9.38 3.06 28.18
C GLY A 230 9.84 3.40 26.76
N THR A 231 9.60 2.55 25.75
CA THR A 231 10.12 2.74 24.38
C THR A 231 9.63 4.01 23.67
N SER A 232 8.50 4.57 24.10
CA SER A 232 7.98 5.84 23.55
C SER A 232 8.58 7.09 24.22
N LEU A 233 9.42 6.92 25.25
CA LEU A 233 10.13 8.02 25.91
C LEU A 233 11.28 8.51 25.05
N TYR A 234 11.40 9.83 25.00
CA TYR A 234 12.57 10.51 24.46
C TYR A 234 13.00 11.67 25.35
N THR A 235 12.34 11.94 26.48
CA THR A 235 12.94 12.67 27.60
C THR A 235 12.50 12.01 28.91
N ASP A 236 13.06 12.43 30.06
CA ASP A 236 12.73 11.87 31.39
C ASP A 236 11.23 11.92 31.73
N SER A 237 10.45 12.74 31.03
CA SER A 237 9.02 12.96 31.31
C SER A 237 8.12 13.07 30.08
N VAL A 238 8.69 12.99 28.86
CA VAL A 238 7.91 13.17 27.62
C VAL A 238 8.00 11.91 26.76
N ALA A 239 6.82 11.36 26.49
CA ALA A 239 6.62 10.26 25.55
C ALA A 239 5.91 10.76 24.29
N SER A 240 6.21 10.13 23.15
CA SER A 240 5.42 10.31 21.94
C SER A 240 4.97 8.97 21.39
N PRO A 241 3.69 8.82 21.00
CA PRO A 241 3.21 7.63 20.31
C PRO A 241 3.81 7.49 18.90
N ALA A 242 4.52 8.50 18.39
CA ALA A 242 5.14 8.47 17.06
C ALA A 242 6.55 7.84 17.06
N VAL A 243 7.09 7.44 18.21
CA VAL A 243 8.45 6.87 18.31
C VAL A 243 8.51 5.61 19.17
N LYS A 244 9.47 4.75 18.83
CA LYS A 244 9.87 3.55 19.57
C LYS A 244 11.41 3.48 19.61
N ASN A 245 11.99 3.96 20.70
CA ASN A 245 13.39 3.80 21.05
C ASN A 245 13.64 2.42 21.68
N TYR A 246 14.83 1.86 21.47
CA TYR A 246 15.21 0.59 22.09
C TYR A 246 15.52 0.80 23.58
N PRO A 247 15.04 -0.06 24.49
CA PRO A 247 15.29 0.12 25.92
C PRO A 247 16.78 -0.07 26.27
N PHE A 248 17.28 0.70 27.24
CA PHE A 248 18.63 0.53 27.79
C PHE A 248 18.64 -0.47 28.95
N GLU A 249 19.74 -1.22 29.12
CA GLU A 249 19.81 -2.29 30.13
C GLU A 249 19.86 -1.76 31.57
N THR A 250 19.10 -2.40 32.47
CA THR A 250 19.20 -2.24 33.93
C THR A 250 20.03 -3.33 34.60
N SER A 251 20.50 -4.34 33.85
CA SER A 251 21.01 -5.62 34.37
C SER A 251 22.52 -5.87 34.20
N LEU A 252 23.30 -4.97 33.59
CA LEU A 252 24.76 -5.08 33.63
C LEU A 252 25.24 -4.78 35.06
N LYS A 253 25.56 -5.85 35.79
CA LYS A 253 26.21 -5.80 37.10
C LYS A 253 27.47 -4.93 36.98
N ASN A 254 27.54 -3.85 37.75
CA ASN A 254 28.68 -2.94 37.96
C ASN A 254 28.88 -1.70 37.09
N THR A 255 27.83 -0.93 36.76
CA THR A 255 28.01 0.53 36.56
C THR A 255 26.89 1.33 37.20
N GLU A 256 27.10 1.80 38.43
CA GLU A 256 26.12 2.60 39.20
C GLU A 256 25.84 4.01 38.65
N TRP A 257 26.40 4.45 37.52
CA TRP A 257 26.44 5.88 37.20
C TRP A 257 25.40 6.37 36.19
N ILE A 258 24.54 5.50 35.64
CA ILE A 258 23.41 5.90 34.77
C ILE A 258 22.13 5.21 35.23
N LYS A 259 21.78 5.38 36.51
CA LYS A 259 20.44 5.07 37.01
C LYS A 259 19.62 6.35 37.06
N ARG A 260 18.90 6.64 35.97
CA ARG A 260 17.66 7.42 35.88
C ARG A 260 17.11 7.25 34.46
N GLN A 261 15.81 7.47 34.31
CA GLN A 261 14.97 7.09 33.17
C GLN A 261 15.54 7.43 31.78
N GLN A 262 15.08 6.68 30.77
CA GLN A 262 15.55 6.76 29.38
C GLN A 262 15.16 8.11 28.77
N SER A 263 16.12 8.92 28.31
CA SER A 263 15.85 10.27 27.80
C SER A 263 16.75 10.64 26.63
N PHE A 264 16.46 11.75 25.92
CA PHE A 264 17.32 12.23 24.85
C PHE A 264 18.74 12.52 25.35
N GLU A 265 18.81 12.96 26.60
CA GLU A 265 20.03 13.40 27.26
C GLU A 265 20.72 12.29 28.07
N SER A 266 20.02 11.23 28.50
CA SER A 266 20.50 10.16 29.41
C SER A 266 20.19 8.73 28.93
N GLY A 267 21.01 7.75 29.32
CA GLY A 267 20.83 6.32 28.99
C GLY A 267 21.78 5.82 27.89
N TYR A 268 22.39 4.64 28.09
CA TYR A 268 23.34 4.03 27.15
C TYR A 268 23.33 2.50 27.27
N HIS A 269 23.57 1.81 26.16
CA HIS A 269 23.97 0.40 26.14
C HIS A 269 25.47 0.31 26.44
N SER A 270 25.87 -0.68 27.23
CA SER A 270 27.28 -0.89 27.59
C SER A 270 27.75 -2.23 27.03
N PHE A 271 28.74 -2.18 26.14
CA PHE A 271 29.38 -3.35 25.56
C PHE A 271 30.66 -3.63 26.33
N ILE A 272 30.74 -4.76 27.03
CA ILE A 272 31.86 -5.09 27.92
C ILE A 272 32.71 -6.16 27.26
N ASP A 273 34.01 -5.91 27.14
CA ASP A 273 34.99 -6.98 26.90
C ASP A 273 35.28 -7.68 28.23
N GLU A 274 34.82 -8.93 28.36
CA GLU A 274 34.94 -9.73 29.57
C GLU A 274 36.41 -9.98 29.98
N SER A 275 37.34 -9.94 29.03
CA SER A 275 38.76 -10.22 29.28
C SER A 275 39.50 -9.03 29.90
N SER A 276 39.17 -7.81 29.49
CA SER A 276 39.81 -6.57 29.93
C SER A 276 38.98 -5.76 30.93
N GLY A 277 37.68 -6.06 31.05
CA GLY A 277 36.71 -5.27 31.81
C GLY A 277 36.39 -3.91 31.19
N ALA A 278 36.94 -3.61 30.00
CA ALA A 278 36.69 -2.37 29.30
C ALA A 278 35.31 -2.37 28.65
N ASN A 279 34.69 -1.18 28.57
CA ASN A 279 33.35 -1.08 28.00
C ASN A 279 33.07 0.16 27.15
N VAL A 280 32.51 -0.02 25.95
CA VAL A 280 32.00 1.07 25.11
C VAL A 280 30.57 1.39 25.53
N LEU A 281 30.25 2.68 25.66
CA LEU A 281 28.86 3.11 25.86
C LEU A 281 28.32 3.64 24.54
N MET A 282 27.20 3.10 24.08
CA MET A 282 26.55 3.54 22.84
C MET A 282 25.08 3.86 23.10
N LYS A 283 24.56 4.85 22.38
CA LYS A 283 23.14 5.19 22.39
C LYS A 283 22.72 5.62 21.00
N LYS A 284 21.54 5.18 20.58
CA LYS A 284 20.83 5.81 19.46
C LYS A 284 19.35 5.91 19.73
N ILE A 285 18.82 7.08 19.49
CA ILE A 285 17.45 7.45 19.86
C ILE A 285 16.88 8.49 18.91
N VAL A 286 15.55 8.57 18.88
CA VAL A 286 14.81 9.51 18.05
C VAL A 286 13.76 10.27 18.86
N LYS A 287 13.47 11.51 18.46
CA LYS A 287 12.34 12.30 18.93
C LYS A 287 11.61 13.00 17.78
N PRO A 288 10.29 13.24 17.89
CA PRO A 288 9.58 14.02 16.88
C PRO A 288 10.01 15.49 16.86
N VAL A 289 9.97 16.11 15.67
CA VAL A 289 10.17 17.55 15.51
C VAL A 289 8.86 18.28 15.84
N VAL A 290 8.99 19.39 16.59
CA VAL A 290 7.84 20.22 16.94
C VAL A 290 7.22 20.82 15.67
N ASN A 291 5.89 20.72 15.54
CA ASN A 291 5.10 21.22 14.40
C ASN A 291 5.30 20.51 13.05
N ASP A 292 6.09 19.44 12.97
CA ASP A 292 6.18 18.60 11.77
C ASP A 292 6.19 17.12 12.16
N PRO A 293 5.02 16.45 12.16
CA PRO A 293 4.91 15.08 12.63
C PRO A 293 5.55 14.06 11.66
N THR A 294 6.07 14.50 10.52
CA THR A 294 6.78 13.66 9.56
C THR A 294 8.30 13.66 9.76
N LYS A 295 8.82 14.57 10.60
CA LYS A 295 10.25 14.76 10.82
C LYS A 295 10.65 14.38 12.23
N PHE A 296 11.86 13.85 12.35
CA PHE A 296 12.38 13.31 13.59
C PHE A 296 13.86 13.65 13.75
N ASP A 297 14.25 14.14 14.93
CA ASP A 297 15.64 14.37 15.29
C ASP A 297 16.22 13.08 15.89
N VAL A 298 17.35 12.63 15.36
CA VAL A 298 18.10 11.46 15.79
C VAL A 298 19.37 11.90 16.50
N GLN A 299 19.75 11.16 17.54
CA GLN A 299 21.02 11.31 18.23
C GLN A 299 21.71 9.94 18.32
N LEU A 300 22.97 9.89 17.93
CA LEU A 300 23.87 8.75 18.04
C LEU A 300 25.09 9.17 18.87
N ASP A 301 25.30 8.51 20.00
CA ASP A 301 26.43 8.75 20.90
C ASP A 301 27.28 7.49 21.02
N VAL A 302 28.61 7.68 21.04
CA VAL A 302 29.60 6.64 21.34
C VAL A 302 30.60 7.19 22.36
N PHE A 303 30.89 6.45 23.43
CA PHE A 303 31.97 6.77 24.38
C PHE A 303 32.97 5.64 24.47
N GLY A 304 34.25 6.00 24.57
CA GLY A 304 35.35 5.06 24.72
C GLY A 304 35.35 4.25 26.01
N GLY A 305 36.19 3.22 26.02
CA GLY A 305 36.35 2.22 27.08
C GLY A 305 36.88 2.74 28.42
N LYS A 306 36.38 2.17 29.53
CA LYS A 306 36.99 2.24 30.87
C LYS A 306 37.97 1.09 31.07
N LYS A 307 39.28 1.31 30.92
CA LYS A 307 40.24 0.36 31.52
C LYS A 307 40.38 0.73 32.99
N GLU A 308 40.01 -0.17 33.91
CA GLU A 308 40.11 0.05 35.35
C GLU A 308 41.59 0.28 35.72
N THR A 309 41.97 1.54 35.95
CA THR A 309 43.34 1.99 36.29
C THR A 309 44.43 1.58 35.30
N ARG A 310 44.87 2.54 34.48
CA ARG A 310 46.06 2.36 33.62
C ARG A 310 47.26 1.98 34.50
N GLN A 311 47.97 0.91 34.13
CA GLN A 311 49.20 0.54 34.83
C GLN A 311 50.18 1.72 34.80
N PRO A 312 50.77 2.11 35.95
CA PRO A 312 51.79 3.14 35.97
C PRO A 312 52.96 2.82 35.03
N LEU A 313 53.70 3.82 34.57
CA LEU A 313 54.84 3.61 33.66
C LEU A 313 56.15 3.88 34.40
N ASP A 314 57.06 2.90 34.40
CA ASP A 314 58.45 3.12 34.78
C ASP A 314 59.30 3.12 33.49
N VAL A 315 59.81 4.29 33.12
CA VAL A 315 60.58 4.51 31.89
C VAL A 315 62.04 4.73 32.25
N VAL A 316 62.95 3.90 31.73
CA VAL A 316 64.39 4.03 31.95
C VAL A 316 65.10 4.41 30.66
N PHE A 317 65.82 5.53 30.69
CA PHE A 317 66.75 5.91 29.63
C PHE A 317 68.11 5.24 29.86
N VAL A 318 68.64 4.57 28.86
CA VAL A 318 70.00 4.01 28.86
C VAL A 318 70.83 4.82 27.88
N VAL A 319 71.69 5.68 28.40
CA VAL A 319 72.37 6.74 27.66
C VAL A 319 73.83 6.40 27.42
N ASP A 320 74.24 6.42 26.17
CA ASP A 320 75.63 6.34 25.77
C ASP A 320 76.40 7.60 26.19
N LYS A 321 77.51 7.41 26.90
CA LYS A 321 78.42 8.45 27.38
C LYS A 321 79.85 8.21 26.85
N SER A 322 79.94 7.62 25.65
CA SER A 322 81.19 7.47 24.91
C SER A 322 81.67 8.79 24.31
N SER A 323 82.94 8.83 23.89
CA SER A 323 83.55 10.03 23.34
C SER A 323 82.98 10.45 21.98
N SER A 324 82.40 9.51 21.22
CA SER A 324 81.69 9.81 19.97
C SER A 324 80.49 10.73 20.19
N MET A 325 79.89 10.73 21.38
CA MET A 325 78.79 11.63 21.74
C MET A 325 79.20 13.12 21.73
N ASN A 326 80.49 13.43 21.71
CA ASN A 326 81.00 14.79 21.52
C ASN A 326 81.24 15.16 20.04
N GLU A 327 80.88 14.30 19.09
CA GLU A 327 80.91 14.60 17.65
C GLU A 327 79.71 15.47 17.24
N THR A 328 79.84 16.17 16.12
CA THR A 328 78.80 17.04 15.57
C THR A 328 77.94 16.29 14.55
N ILE A 329 76.64 16.57 14.57
CA ILE A 329 75.65 16.15 13.57
C ILE A 329 74.86 17.37 13.12
N SER A 330 73.98 17.20 12.12
CA SER A 330 73.08 18.28 11.70
C SER A 330 72.20 18.74 12.88
N GLY A 331 72.49 19.93 13.41
CA GLY A 331 71.81 20.51 14.57
C GLY A 331 72.68 20.71 15.83
N GLY A 332 73.96 20.28 15.83
CA GLY A 332 74.88 20.49 16.96
C GLY A 332 75.61 19.22 17.42
N TYR A 333 76.20 19.27 18.62
CA TYR A 333 76.87 18.10 19.22
C TYR A 333 75.86 17.06 19.70
N ARG A 334 76.13 15.77 19.43
CA ARG A 334 75.22 14.65 19.79
C ARG A 334 74.83 14.66 21.27
N TRP A 335 75.77 14.95 22.17
CA TRP A 335 75.52 15.03 23.62
C TRP A 335 74.51 16.13 23.99
N HIS A 336 74.61 17.31 23.37
CA HIS A 336 73.64 18.39 23.61
C HIS A 336 72.26 18.06 23.03
N ILE A 337 72.23 17.45 21.84
CA ILE A 337 71.00 17.04 21.18
C ILE A 337 70.30 15.94 22.00
N LEU A 338 71.04 14.95 22.52
CA LEU A 338 70.51 13.92 23.40
C LEU A 338 69.84 14.54 24.64
N LYS A 339 70.51 15.51 25.30
CA LYS A 339 69.95 16.21 26.47
C LYS A 339 68.64 16.91 26.13
N GLN A 340 68.58 17.58 25.00
CA GLN A 340 67.36 18.24 24.52
C GLN A 340 66.26 17.24 24.19
N ALA A 341 66.59 16.13 23.54
CA ALA A 341 65.67 15.08 23.15
C ALA A 341 65.01 14.41 24.37
N ILE A 342 65.79 14.05 25.39
CA ILE A 342 65.28 13.51 26.65
C ILE A 342 64.34 14.52 27.32
N ASN A 343 64.73 15.79 27.42
CA ASN A 343 63.88 16.84 28.02
C ASN A 343 62.57 17.03 27.24
N SER A 344 62.61 17.08 25.91
CA SER A 344 61.42 17.25 25.08
C SER A 344 60.48 16.04 25.19
N PHE A 345 61.00 14.82 25.05
CA PHE A 345 60.21 13.60 25.14
C PHE A 345 59.59 13.42 26.53
N THR A 346 60.35 13.67 27.60
CA THR A 346 59.83 13.51 28.97
C THR A 346 58.79 14.58 29.31
N ARG A 347 58.94 15.83 28.84
CA ARG A 347 57.86 16.84 28.96
C ARG A 347 56.62 16.44 28.19
N ASN A 348 56.78 15.94 26.96
CA ASN A 348 55.68 15.52 26.12
C ASN A 348 54.95 14.31 26.74
N LEU A 349 55.68 13.28 27.15
CA LEU A 349 55.13 12.10 27.79
C LEU A 349 54.49 12.44 29.15
N SER A 350 55.12 13.27 30.00
CA SER A 350 54.53 13.73 31.26
C SER A 350 53.34 14.68 31.09
N SER A 351 53.16 15.29 29.90
CA SER A 351 51.97 16.09 29.61
C SER A 351 50.72 15.23 29.44
N GLU A 352 50.90 13.93 29.17
CA GLU A 352 49.86 12.91 29.27
C GLU A 352 49.48 12.69 30.74
N LYS A 353 48.70 13.62 31.32
CA LYS A 353 48.24 13.59 32.72
C LYS A 353 47.49 12.32 33.13
N VAL A 354 47.25 11.44 32.16
CA VAL A 354 46.51 10.19 32.27
C VAL A 354 47.40 9.01 32.71
N PHE A 355 48.73 9.16 32.72
CA PHE A 355 49.67 8.13 33.21
C PHE A 355 50.44 8.59 34.46
N ASP A 356 50.53 7.73 35.47
CA ASP A 356 51.49 7.88 36.57
C ASP A 356 52.88 7.41 36.10
N ILE A 357 53.67 8.36 35.59
CA ILE A 357 54.98 8.09 34.97
C ILE A 357 56.10 8.46 35.94
N ARG A 358 57.06 7.56 36.07
CA ARG A 358 58.36 7.84 36.68
C ARG A 358 59.48 7.47 35.74
N TYR A 359 60.59 8.17 35.88
CA TYR A 359 61.75 8.08 35.02
C TYR A 359 62.97 7.67 35.81
N GLY A 360 63.69 6.66 35.32
CA GLY A 360 65.04 6.31 35.75
C GLY A 360 66.03 6.60 34.63
N MET A 361 67.31 6.68 34.97
CA MET A 361 68.35 6.89 33.97
C MET A 361 69.63 6.13 34.31
N VAL A 362 70.19 5.52 33.28
CA VAL A 362 71.45 4.79 33.30
C VAL A 362 72.35 5.42 32.24
N SER A 363 73.64 5.51 32.52
CA SER A 363 74.64 5.84 31.51
C SER A 363 75.79 4.86 31.50
N PHE A 364 76.46 4.72 30.37
CA PHE A 364 77.58 3.80 30.23
C PHE A 364 78.70 4.41 29.39
N GLY A 365 79.93 4.00 29.65
CA GLY A 365 81.12 4.50 28.96
C GLY A 365 82.40 3.83 29.46
N SER A 366 83.56 4.36 29.08
CA SER A 366 84.83 3.95 29.67
C SER A 366 85.67 5.14 30.10
N VAL A 367 86.51 4.93 31.11
CA VAL A 367 87.48 5.92 31.57
C VAL A 367 88.88 5.32 31.58
N PRO A 368 89.94 6.11 31.30
CA PRO A 368 91.30 5.63 31.43
C PRO A 368 91.56 5.12 32.86
N LYS A 369 92.24 3.98 32.99
CA LYS A 369 92.56 3.41 34.31
C LYS A 369 93.43 4.36 35.15
N TYR A 370 94.27 5.15 34.50
CA TYR A 370 95.05 6.22 35.10
C TYR A 370 94.83 7.52 34.31
N PRO A 371 94.31 8.60 34.94
CA PRO A 371 93.95 9.84 34.26
C PRO A 371 95.07 10.54 33.48
N GLN A 372 96.33 10.17 33.73
CA GLN A 372 97.52 10.78 33.14
C GLN A 372 98.34 9.80 32.25
N ASP A 373 97.94 8.52 32.15
CA ASP A 373 98.64 7.52 31.32
C ASP A 373 97.66 6.55 30.65
N TYR A 374 97.36 6.83 29.39
CA TYR A 374 96.40 6.10 28.57
C TYR A 374 96.90 4.72 28.10
N ARG A 375 98.15 4.33 28.42
CA ARG A 375 98.77 3.05 27.97
C ARG A 375 98.35 1.83 28.80
N TYR A 376 97.74 2.04 29.97
CA TYR A 376 97.42 0.97 30.93
C TYR A 376 95.97 0.46 30.88
N GLY A 377 95.28 0.73 29.77
CA GLY A 377 93.91 0.27 29.52
C GLY A 377 92.83 1.15 30.17
N TYR A 378 91.58 0.72 30.00
CA TYR A 378 90.39 1.47 30.41
C TYR A 378 89.58 0.67 31.43
N ASN A 379 88.86 1.35 32.30
CA ASN A 379 87.78 0.75 33.08
C ASN A 379 86.47 1.10 32.37
N ILE A 380 85.66 0.09 32.08
CA ILE A 380 84.29 0.34 31.63
C ILE A 380 83.41 0.63 32.84
N PHE A 381 82.45 1.53 32.69
CA PHE A 381 81.51 1.89 33.74
C PHE A 381 80.07 1.88 33.24
N SER A 382 79.16 1.66 34.18
CA SER A 382 77.74 2.00 34.05
C SER A 382 77.25 2.60 35.35
N GLU A 383 76.51 3.71 35.27
CA GLU A 383 76.07 4.55 36.38
C GLU A 383 74.55 4.64 36.39
N ILE A 384 73.93 4.48 37.55
CA ILE A 384 72.50 4.73 37.76
C ILE A 384 72.33 6.12 38.38
N SER A 385 71.47 6.95 37.79
CA SER A 385 71.13 8.25 38.35
C SER A 385 70.37 8.10 39.66
N GLN A 386 70.79 8.86 40.68
CA GLN A 386 70.05 9.03 41.92
C GLN A 386 69.49 10.47 41.97
N PHE A 387 68.23 10.59 42.34
CA PHE A 387 67.46 11.84 42.42
C PHE A 387 67.31 12.28 43.87
N ASP A 388 66.52 13.34 44.09
CA ASP A 388 66.23 13.86 45.42
C ASP A 388 65.66 12.74 46.33
N ASN A 389 65.93 12.83 47.63
CA ASN A 389 65.60 11.80 48.64
C ASN A 389 66.28 10.43 48.46
N ARG A 390 67.32 10.32 47.61
CA ARG A 390 68.05 9.08 47.32
C ARG A 390 67.27 8.05 46.49
N ASP A 391 66.20 8.48 45.82
CA ASP A 391 65.41 7.62 44.93
C ASP A 391 66.08 7.44 43.56
N TYR A 392 65.83 6.31 42.89
CA TYR A 392 66.37 6.00 41.56
C TYR A 392 65.35 6.22 40.43
N PHE A 393 64.15 6.67 40.79
CA PHE A 393 63.08 7.05 39.87
C PHE A 393 62.50 8.40 40.30
N THR A 394 62.23 9.29 39.35
CA THR A 394 61.56 10.59 39.61
C THR A 394 60.41 10.81 38.65
N ASN A 395 59.33 11.46 39.08
CA ASN A 395 58.28 11.98 38.19
C ASN A 395 58.51 13.46 37.82
N ASN A 396 59.56 14.07 38.37
CA ASN A 396 59.92 15.46 38.11
C ASN A 396 60.89 15.52 36.92
N VAL A 397 60.39 16.03 35.79
CA VAL A 397 61.17 16.18 34.56
C VAL A 397 62.41 17.07 34.78
N ARG A 398 62.35 18.02 35.70
CA ARG A 398 63.50 18.88 36.03
C ARG A 398 64.59 18.10 36.76
N GLU A 399 64.25 17.27 37.75
CA GLU A 399 65.22 16.40 38.44
C GLU A 399 65.88 15.42 37.48
N LEU A 400 65.10 14.84 36.55
CA LEU A 400 65.64 13.94 35.53
C LEU A 400 66.65 14.65 34.61
N THR A 401 66.31 15.84 34.13
CA THR A 401 67.13 16.58 33.15
C THR A 401 68.34 17.27 33.79
N GLN A 402 68.32 17.51 35.11
CA GLN A 402 69.42 18.05 35.90
C GLN A 402 70.22 16.99 36.65
N SER A 403 70.00 15.71 36.33
CA SER A 403 70.62 14.62 37.06
C SER A 403 72.15 14.59 36.90
N PRO A 404 72.88 13.92 37.82
CA PRO A 404 74.34 13.82 37.75
C PRO A 404 74.87 13.29 36.40
N ILE A 405 74.09 12.44 35.73
CA ILE A 405 74.44 11.87 34.43
C ILE A 405 74.43 12.95 33.33
N LEU A 406 73.39 13.80 33.28
CA LEU A 406 73.18 14.80 32.22
C LEU A 406 73.73 16.19 32.57
N ASN A 407 74.10 16.45 33.83
CA ASN A 407 74.63 17.75 34.28
C ASN A 407 76.05 18.05 33.78
N SER A 408 76.69 17.13 33.04
CA SER A 408 77.97 17.38 32.38
C SER A 408 77.78 18.09 31.05
N ASP A 409 78.65 19.08 30.77
CA ASP A 409 78.62 19.81 29.49
C ASP A 409 79.03 18.92 28.32
N TRP A 410 79.90 17.93 28.57
CA TRP A 410 80.48 17.03 27.56
C TRP A 410 80.53 15.59 28.08
N ALA A 411 80.46 14.62 27.17
CA ALA A 411 80.80 13.24 27.48
C ALA A 411 82.33 13.10 27.76
N PRO A 412 82.78 12.10 28.53
CA PRO A 412 84.20 11.87 28.78
C PRO A 412 85.01 11.67 27.50
N GLN A 413 86.19 12.28 27.44
CA GLN A 413 87.14 12.07 26.34
C GLN A 413 87.76 10.67 26.43
N ASN A 414 88.09 10.10 25.27
CA ASN A 414 88.67 8.74 25.16
C ASN A 414 87.80 7.63 25.80
N SER A 415 86.48 7.84 25.82
CA SER A 415 85.49 6.87 26.29
C SER A 415 84.98 6.03 25.13
N GLY A 416 84.95 4.70 25.30
CA GLY A 416 84.34 3.76 24.38
C GLY A 416 82.91 3.37 24.78
N THR A 417 82.33 2.42 24.06
CA THR A 417 80.89 2.11 24.05
C THR A 417 80.62 0.69 24.59
N PRO A 418 80.59 0.47 25.92
CA PRO A 418 80.25 -0.82 26.53
C PRO A 418 78.72 -1.03 26.62
N THR A 419 78.05 -1.09 25.47
CA THR A 419 76.57 -1.15 25.38
C THR A 419 75.96 -2.28 26.22
N PHE A 420 76.58 -3.45 26.25
CA PHE A 420 76.09 -4.60 27.00
C PHE A 420 75.90 -4.29 28.51
N LEU A 421 76.84 -3.51 29.08
CA LEU A 421 76.83 -3.15 30.50
C LEU A 421 75.73 -2.13 30.80
N GLY A 422 75.54 -1.15 29.92
CA GLY A 422 74.45 -0.17 30.02
C GLY A 422 73.07 -0.84 29.96
N VAL A 423 72.88 -1.79 29.03
CA VAL A 423 71.61 -2.52 28.86
C VAL A 423 71.32 -3.44 30.05
N ASP A 424 72.32 -4.17 30.56
CA ASP A 424 72.18 -5.00 31.77
C ASP A 424 71.79 -4.13 32.98
N THR A 425 72.48 -3.01 33.17
CA THR A 425 72.18 -2.07 34.27
C THR A 425 70.77 -1.47 34.14
N GLY A 426 70.37 -1.07 32.93
CA GLY A 426 69.02 -0.57 32.65
C GLY A 426 67.93 -1.59 32.96
N GLN A 427 68.15 -2.87 32.61
CA GLN A 427 67.21 -3.93 32.94
C GLN A 427 67.09 -4.10 34.45
N ARG A 428 68.21 -4.09 35.18
CA ARG A 428 68.22 -4.20 36.65
C ARG A 428 67.50 -3.06 37.33
N LEU A 429 67.66 -1.82 36.85
CA LEU A 429 66.90 -0.67 37.36
C LEU A 429 65.39 -0.89 37.22
N LEU A 430 64.94 -1.56 36.14
CA LEU A 430 63.54 -1.88 35.91
C LEU A 430 63.03 -3.13 36.67
N THR A 431 63.91 -4.03 37.12
CA THR A 431 63.50 -5.33 37.68
C THR A 431 63.88 -5.57 39.15
N ASN A 432 64.85 -4.82 39.70
CA ASN A 432 65.29 -5.00 41.08
C ASN A 432 64.56 -4.02 42.02
N ASN A 433 63.81 -4.55 42.98
CA ASN A 433 63.06 -3.77 43.98
C ASN A 433 63.94 -2.88 44.85
N TYR A 434 65.25 -3.17 44.99
CA TYR A 434 66.20 -2.31 45.67
C TYR A 434 66.20 -0.88 45.11
N PHE A 435 66.02 -0.72 43.79
CA PHE A 435 66.00 0.60 43.15
C PHE A 435 64.60 1.26 43.15
N GLY A 436 63.62 0.73 43.88
CA GLY A 436 62.29 1.35 44.01
C GLY A 436 61.39 1.19 42.78
N THR A 437 61.66 0.20 41.93
CA THR A 437 60.84 -0.14 40.75
C THR A 437 59.44 -0.64 41.18
N ARG A 438 58.37 -0.25 40.47
CA ARG A 438 56.98 -0.62 40.84
C ARG A 438 56.57 -1.98 40.25
N ASN A 439 56.16 -2.95 41.06
CA ASN A 439 55.75 -4.27 40.54
C ASN A 439 54.51 -4.21 39.61
N ASN A 440 53.62 -3.23 39.80
CA ASN A 440 52.41 -3.04 39.00
C ASN A 440 52.59 -2.10 37.80
N ALA A 441 53.81 -1.60 37.56
CA ALA A 441 54.09 -0.68 36.47
C ALA A 441 54.54 -1.41 35.20
N LYS A 442 54.09 -0.93 34.04
CA LYS A 442 54.65 -1.33 32.75
C LYS A 442 56.08 -0.77 32.63
N LYS A 443 56.99 -1.63 32.20
CA LYS A 443 58.43 -1.35 32.16
C LYS A 443 58.88 -1.00 30.76
N ILE A 444 59.45 0.19 30.61
CA ILE A 444 59.91 0.70 29.32
C ILE A 444 61.40 1.03 29.42
N MET A 445 62.21 0.55 28.48
CA MET A 445 63.62 0.89 28.33
C MET A 445 63.83 1.59 26.99
N ILE A 446 64.45 2.76 27.00
CA ILE A 446 64.80 3.53 25.80
C ILE A 446 66.33 3.67 25.76
N ILE A 447 66.96 3.02 24.80
CA ILE A 447 68.41 2.99 24.64
C ILE A 447 68.82 4.05 23.62
N LEU A 448 69.64 5.00 24.04
CA LEU A 448 70.11 6.14 23.24
C LEU A 448 71.62 5.98 23.03
N THR A 449 72.06 5.80 21.78
CA THR A 449 73.47 5.56 21.45
C THR A 449 73.85 6.15 20.10
N ASP A 450 75.10 6.53 19.94
CA ASP A 450 75.65 7.03 18.66
C ASP A 450 76.79 6.16 18.11
N GLY A 451 77.10 5.07 18.81
CA GLY A 451 78.26 4.24 18.56
C GLY A 451 77.92 2.77 18.45
N LEU A 452 78.74 2.06 17.66
CA LEU A 452 78.77 0.61 17.69
C LEU A 452 79.47 0.14 18.98
N PRO A 453 79.09 -1.01 19.57
CA PRO A 453 79.72 -1.51 20.78
C PRO A 453 81.23 -1.72 20.56
N THR A 454 82.08 -1.07 21.37
CA THR A 454 83.54 -1.24 21.33
C THR A 454 84.06 -2.10 22.49
N TYR A 455 83.16 -2.50 23.40
CA TYR A 455 83.40 -3.48 24.44
C TYR A 455 82.22 -4.46 24.50
N GLY A 456 82.53 -5.74 24.74
CA GLY A 456 81.54 -6.79 24.95
C GLY A 456 81.82 -7.59 26.22
N PRO A 457 80.88 -8.42 26.71
CA PRO A 457 81.12 -9.24 27.89
C PRO A 457 82.17 -10.31 27.59
N SER A 458 83.09 -10.55 28.52
CA SER A 458 83.95 -11.74 28.48
C SER A 458 83.24 -12.95 29.08
N THR A 459 83.84 -14.14 29.00
CA THR A 459 83.33 -15.34 29.69
C THR A 459 83.38 -15.23 31.21
N ARG A 460 84.11 -14.25 31.76
CA ARG A 460 84.20 -13.97 33.20
C ARG A 460 83.21 -12.89 33.65
N TYR A 461 82.47 -12.27 32.72
CA TYR A 461 81.43 -11.32 33.08
C TYR A 461 80.40 -12.02 33.98
N PRO A 462 80.22 -11.58 35.24
CA PRO A 462 79.36 -12.29 36.16
C PRO A 462 77.91 -12.17 35.71
N THR A 463 77.24 -13.31 35.54
CA THR A 463 75.80 -13.36 35.24
C THR A 463 74.94 -13.11 36.49
N MET A 464 75.53 -12.93 37.69
CA MET A 464 74.82 -12.71 38.95
C MET A 464 75.47 -11.65 39.87
N ASP A 465 74.56 -10.97 40.57
CA ASP A 465 74.65 -9.87 41.55
C ASP A 465 75.76 -8.80 41.44
N ILE A 466 75.53 -7.86 40.51
CA ILE A 466 76.31 -6.62 40.37
C ILE A 466 76.28 -5.73 41.62
N ASN A 467 75.38 -5.96 42.59
CA ASN A 467 75.39 -5.22 43.88
C ASN A 467 76.72 -5.38 44.61
N SER A 468 77.44 -6.48 44.38
CA SER A 468 78.78 -6.75 44.91
C SER A 468 79.87 -5.85 44.29
N TYR A 469 79.58 -5.21 43.15
CA TYR A 469 80.48 -4.34 42.37
C TYR A 469 79.95 -2.91 42.24
N MET A 470 78.75 -2.62 42.79
CA MET A 470 78.21 -1.28 42.91
C MET A 470 78.97 -0.57 44.02
N ASN A 471 79.83 0.37 43.64
CA ASN A 471 80.53 1.21 44.61
C ASN A 471 79.54 2.20 45.27
N TYR A 472 79.98 2.92 46.31
CA TYR A 472 79.20 3.95 47.01
C TYR A 472 78.53 5.00 46.09
N TYR A 473 79.00 5.12 44.84
CA TYR A 473 78.50 6.03 43.81
C TYR A 473 77.49 5.40 42.85
N ASN A 474 76.94 4.21 43.15
CA ASN A 474 75.99 3.50 42.29
C ASN A 474 76.51 3.29 40.84
N SER A 475 77.80 3.01 40.75
CA SER A 475 78.51 2.75 39.50
C SER A 475 79.12 1.35 39.52
N VAL A 476 78.98 0.64 38.40
CA VAL A 476 79.65 -0.63 38.17
C VAL A 476 80.91 -0.34 37.37
N GLY A 477 82.07 -0.43 38.01
CA GLY A 477 83.37 -0.35 37.34
C GLY A 477 83.95 -1.74 37.15
N LEU A 478 84.29 -2.12 35.91
CA LEU A 478 84.88 -3.43 35.63
C LEU A 478 86.32 -3.32 35.12
N ASN A 479 87.18 -4.17 35.67
CA ASN A 479 88.56 -4.37 35.23
C ASN A 479 88.60 -5.23 33.94
N GLY A 480 89.74 -5.20 33.25
CA GLY A 480 89.95 -5.80 31.92
C GLY A 480 89.63 -7.29 31.75
N ASP A 481 89.46 -8.07 32.82
CA ASP A 481 89.15 -9.49 32.73
C ASP A 481 87.67 -9.78 32.43
N ASN A 482 86.77 -8.83 32.70
CA ASN A 482 85.31 -9.01 32.63
C ASN A 482 84.70 -8.63 31.27
N TYR A 483 85.51 -8.06 30.37
CA TYR A 483 85.06 -7.61 29.07
C TYR A 483 86.10 -7.94 28.00
N VAL A 484 85.67 -7.92 26.75
CA VAL A 484 86.53 -7.95 25.57
C VAL A 484 86.45 -6.61 24.86
N GLY A 485 87.51 -6.23 24.13
CA GLY A 485 87.61 -4.96 23.42
C GLY A 485 88.51 -3.95 24.11
N ASN A 486 88.88 -2.91 23.37
CA ASN A 486 89.85 -1.88 23.78
C ASN A 486 89.29 -0.45 23.69
N GLY A 487 87.99 -0.29 23.40
CA GLY A 487 87.36 1.02 23.22
C GLY A 487 87.54 1.63 21.84
N GLY A 488 88.35 1.01 20.98
CA GLY A 488 88.62 1.45 19.61
C GLY A 488 87.65 0.85 18.59
N LYS A 489 87.68 1.42 17.37
CA LYS A 489 86.87 0.96 16.24
C LYS A 489 87.27 -0.44 15.76
N ASP A 490 88.52 -0.83 15.96
CA ASP A 490 89.07 -2.16 15.67
C ASP A 490 88.48 -3.27 16.55
N ALA A 491 87.94 -2.93 17.74
CA ALA A 491 87.33 -3.91 18.64
C ALA A 491 85.86 -4.22 18.33
N ILE A 492 85.19 -3.46 17.44
CA ILE A 492 83.74 -3.53 17.22
C ILE A 492 83.26 -4.96 16.92
N ASP A 493 83.92 -5.68 16.01
CA ASP A 493 83.52 -7.04 15.64
C ASP A 493 83.64 -8.01 16.82
N SER A 494 84.74 -7.91 17.58
CA SER A 494 84.99 -8.77 18.75
C SER A 494 84.02 -8.48 19.89
N ALA A 495 83.67 -7.21 20.10
CA ALA A 495 82.71 -6.74 21.10
C ALA A 495 81.28 -7.13 20.72
N TRP A 496 80.90 -6.97 19.46
CA TRP A 496 79.56 -7.33 18.99
C TRP A 496 79.31 -8.83 19.05
N LYS A 497 80.32 -9.64 18.69
CA LYS A 497 80.25 -11.11 18.72
C LYS A 497 79.83 -11.66 20.08
N THR A 498 80.24 -11.03 21.19
CA THR A 498 79.84 -11.44 22.54
C THR A 498 78.63 -10.66 23.06
N THR A 499 78.44 -9.41 22.65
CA THR A 499 77.32 -8.55 23.08
C THR A 499 75.97 -9.04 22.54
N LYS A 500 75.91 -9.43 21.26
CA LYS A 500 74.66 -9.88 20.62
C LYS A 500 73.99 -11.07 21.33
N PRO A 501 74.68 -12.21 21.59
CA PRO A 501 74.07 -13.32 22.32
C PRO A 501 73.73 -12.95 23.76
N PHE A 502 74.58 -12.16 24.44
CA PHE A 502 74.31 -11.70 25.80
C PHE A 502 73.02 -10.90 25.92
N ILE A 503 72.80 -9.92 25.04
CA ILE A 503 71.58 -9.10 25.03
C ILE A 503 70.35 -9.96 24.76
N LYS A 504 70.46 -10.92 23.82
CA LYS A 504 69.38 -11.86 23.52
C LYS A 504 68.99 -12.68 24.76
N ASP A 505 69.98 -13.22 25.49
CA ASP A 505 69.75 -13.99 26.70
C ASP A 505 69.17 -13.13 27.82
N LEU A 506 69.70 -11.91 28.00
CA LEU A 506 69.20 -10.94 28.96
C LEU A 506 67.72 -10.59 28.72
N TYR A 507 67.32 -10.41 27.46
CA TYR A 507 65.94 -10.07 27.10
C TYR A 507 64.98 -11.23 27.31
N ASN A 508 65.46 -12.47 27.12
CA ASN A 508 64.68 -13.67 27.41
C ASN A 508 64.36 -13.83 28.90
N GLN A 509 65.20 -13.30 29.80
CA GLN A 509 64.94 -13.32 31.25
C GLN A 509 63.76 -12.43 31.64
N ASN A 510 63.50 -11.34 30.90
CA ASN A 510 62.42 -10.40 31.17
C ASN A 510 61.72 -9.96 29.88
N LYS A 511 60.78 -10.79 29.41
CA LYS A 511 60.01 -10.53 28.18
C LYS A 511 58.99 -9.41 28.30
N THR A 512 58.65 -8.99 29.53
CA THR A 512 57.63 -7.98 29.82
C THR A 512 58.11 -6.54 29.64
N ILE A 513 59.43 -6.31 29.61
CA ILE A 513 60.01 -4.97 29.38
C ILE A 513 59.91 -4.63 27.89
N GLN A 514 59.27 -3.51 27.56
CA GLN A 514 59.30 -2.96 26.21
C GLN A 514 60.61 -2.20 26.00
N ARG A 515 61.29 -2.47 24.89
CA ARG A 515 62.65 -1.99 24.62
C ARG A 515 62.69 -1.29 23.27
N TYR A 516 63.07 -0.02 23.31
CA TYR A 516 63.22 0.83 22.15
C TYR A 516 64.69 1.28 22.03
N SER A 517 65.18 1.47 20.81
CA SER A 517 66.52 1.98 20.56
C SER A 517 66.48 3.16 19.59
N LEU A 518 67.31 4.18 19.86
CA LEU A 518 67.46 5.34 19.00
C LEU A 518 68.95 5.64 18.78
N GLY A 519 69.35 5.49 17.53
CA GLY A 519 70.66 5.88 17.01
C GLY A 519 70.75 7.39 16.78
N LEU A 520 71.83 8.02 17.24
CA LEU A 520 72.11 9.45 17.05
C LEU A 520 73.13 9.67 15.94
N ALA A 521 72.65 9.74 14.70
CA ALA A 521 73.44 9.81 13.48
C ALA A 521 74.46 8.67 13.35
N LEU A 522 73.99 7.45 13.63
CA LEU A 522 74.74 6.25 13.31
C LEU A 522 74.83 6.13 11.78
N LYS A 523 76.01 5.80 11.27
CA LYS A 523 76.19 5.51 9.85
C LYS A 523 75.22 4.39 9.49
N ASN A 524 74.45 4.60 8.43
CA ASN A 524 73.39 3.69 8.02
C ASN A 524 73.98 2.46 7.31
N ASP A 525 74.75 1.66 8.05
CA ASP A 525 75.34 0.41 7.60
C ASP A 525 74.64 -0.80 8.22
N GLN A 526 74.92 -1.99 7.68
CA GLN A 526 74.24 -3.22 8.06
C GLN A 526 74.43 -3.55 9.55
N LEU A 527 75.61 -3.29 10.09
CA LEU A 527 75.94 -3.62 11.48
C LEU A 527 75.24 -2.66 12.45
N ALA A 528 75.23 -1.36 12.18
CA ALA A 528 74.54 -0.37 13.01
C ALA A 528 73.04 -0.64 13.08
N ASN A 529 72.42 -0.99 11.96
CA ASN A 529 71.00 -1.36 11.91
C ASN A 529 70.73 -2.67 12.67
N GLU A 530 71.62 -3.65 12.57
CA GLU A 530 71.52 -4.90 13.34
C GLU A 530 71.63 -4.64 14.84
N VAL A 531 72.58 -3.81 15.27
CA VAL A 531 72.77 -3.42 16.67
C VAL A 531 71.50 -2.74 17.19
N LEU A 532 71.00 -1.72 16.50
CA LEU A 532 69.80 -1.01 16.92
C LEU A 532 68.59 -1.94 17.02
N LYS A 533 68.38 -2.81 16.02
CA LYS A 533 67.27 -3.78 16.03
C LYS A 533 67.37 -4.77 17.19
N GLN A 534 68.59 -5.21 17.53
CA GLN A 534 68.82 -6.12 18.65
C GLN A 534 68.62 -5.43 20.01
N LEU A 535 68.93 -4.13 20.12
CA LEU A 535 68.72 -3.31 21.32
C LEU A 535 67.24 -2.93 21.52
N GLY A 536 66.54 -2.63 20.43
CA GLY A 536 65.18 -2.12 20.43
C GLY A 536 64.21 -3.03 19.67
N PRO A 537 63.94 -4.26 20.12
CA PRO A 537 63.05 -5.18 19.42
C PRO A 537 61.59 -4.69 19.34
N ASN A 538 61.16 -3.76 20.20
CA ASN A 538 59.82 -3.16 20.13
C ASN A 538 59.77 -1.92 19.21
N GLY A 539 60.93 -1.38 18.82
CA GLY A 539 61.07 -0.27 17.90
C GLY A 539 62.50 0.23 17.89
N SER A 540 63.12 0.23 16.71
CA SER A 540 64.52 0.62 16.52
C SER A 540 64.63 1.71 15.47
N TYR A 541 65.24 2.82 15.84
CA TYR A 541 65.21 4.06 15.07
C TYR A 541 66.63 4.60 14.89
N ASN A 542 66.93 5.23 13.75
CA ASN A 542 68.24 5.84 13.48
C ASN A 542 68.03 7.27 12.94
N ALA A 543 68.17 8.26 13.81
CA ALA A 543 67.94 9.66 13.44
C ALA A 543 69.23 10.32 12.96
N GLN A 544 69.18 11.02 11.82
CA GLN A 544 70.33 11.75 11.26
C GLN A 544 70.32 13.25 11.63
N SER A 545 69.27 13.73 12.29
CA SER A 545 69.08 15.14 12.67
C SER A 545 68.25 15.29 13.94
N SER A 546 68.34 16.46 14.58
CA SER A 546 67.51 16.81 15.76
C SER A 546 66.00 16.76 15.50
N THR A 547 65.54 17.09 14.30
CA THR A 547 64.12 16.99 13.92
C THR A 547 63.64 15.54 13.88
N GLN A 548 64.41 14.65 13.25
CA GLN A 548 64.07 13.22 13.17
C GLN A 548 64.04 12.55 14.55
N ILE A 549 64.90 12.99 15.46
CA ILE A 549 64.90 12.50 16.85
C ILE A 549 63.55 12.75 17.52
N ASN A 550 62.98 13.96 17.38
CA ASN A 550 61.67 14.27 17.96
C ASN A 550 60.55 13.43 17.33
N THR A 551 60.54 13.27 16.00
CA THR A 551 59.55 12.43 15.30
C THR A 551 59.59 10.98 15.80
N MET A 552 60.79 10.38 15.89
CA MET A 552 60.94 8.98 16.33
C MET A 552 60.57 8.83 17.82
N LEU A 553 60.85 9.83 18.65
CA LEU A 553 60.43 9.84 20.04
C LEU A 553 58.91 9.99 20.18
N ASP A 554 58.24 10.70 19.29
CA ASP A 554 56.77 10.76 19.22
C ASP A 554 56.17 9.41 18.79
N GLU A 555 56.79 8.69 17.86
CA GLU A 555 56.38 7.32 17.50
C GLU A 555 56.51 6.36 18.70
N ILE A 556 57.63 6.44 19.45
CA ILE A 556 57.81 5.67 20.69
C ILE A 556 56.73 6.05 21.71
N LYS A 557 56.43 7.35 21.87
CA LYS A 557 55.36 7.82 22.76
C LYS A 557 54.03 7.16 22.40
N GLN A 558 53.62 7.22 21.13
CA GLN A 558 52.38 6.60 20.65
C GLN A 558 52.34 5.10 20.95
N GLN A 559 53.41 4.36 20.64
CA GLN A 559 53.46 2.92 20.92
C GLN A 559 53.35 2.60 22.43
N ILE A 560 53.91 3.46 23.29
CA ILE A 560 53.78 3.32 24.75
C ILE A 560 52.33 3.60 25.20
N THR A 561 51.67 4.63 24.65
CA THR A 561 50.36 5.12 25.10
C THR A 561 49.16 4.40 24.47
N SER A 562 49.24 3.94 23.21
CA SER A 562 48.14 3.29 22.47
C SER A 562 47.64 1.98 23.08
N SER A 563 48.46 1.31 23.90
CA SER A 563 48.07 0.07 24.59
C SER A 563 46.94 0.21 25.65
N ASN A 564 46.38 1.42 25.83
CA ASN A 564 45.32 1.74 26.79
C ASN A 564 44.12 2.51 26.19
N ILE A 565 44.02 2.60 24.86
CA ILE A 565 42.85 3.14 24.15
C ILE A 565 41.98 1.95 23.73
N PHE A 566 40.69 1.97 24.08
CA PHE A 566 39.79 0.84 23.79
C PHE A 566 39.12 0.97 22.41
N VAL A 567 38.70 2.19 22.04
CA VAL A 567 38.23 2.53 20.69
C VAL A 567 39.36 3.29 20.00
N ASN A 568 40.07 2.63 19.10
CA ASN A 568 41.28 3.10 18.47
C ASN A 568 41.21 2.81 16.97
N ASP A 569 41.21 3.88 16.17
CA ASP A 569 41.15 3.75 14.70
C ASP A 569 39.89 3.00 14.23
N ALA A 570 38.73 3.43 14.77
CA ALA A 570 37.44 2.80 14.54
C ALA A 570 36.55 3.58 13.55
N ASP A 571 35.78 2.86 12.76
CA ASP A 571 34.81 3.43 11.82
C ASP A 571 33.40 3.37 12.45
N LEU A 572 32.74 4.52 12.59
CA LEU A 572 31.34 4.61 13.03
C LEU A 572 30.45 4.80 11.81
N VAL A 573 29.66 3.78 11.46
CA VAL A 573 28.83 3.75 10.25
C VAL A 573 27.34 3.75 10.62
N ASP A 574 26.63 4.74 10.11
CA ASP A 574 25.20 4.96 10.35
C ASP A 574 24.40 5.08 9.03
N PRO A 575 24.00 3.94 8.42
CA PRO A 575 23.22 3.91 7.20
C PRO A 575 21.73 4.20 7.44
N MET A 576 21.13 5.03 6.59
CA MET A 576 19.69 5.33 6.62
C MET A 576 18.85 4.14 6.14
N SER A 577 17.66 3.98 6.70
CA SER A 577 16.71 2.99 6.20
C SER A 577 16.06 3.46 4.90
N GLU A 578 15.44 2.52 4.18
CA GLU A 578 14.66 2.82 2.99
C GLU A 578 13.37 3.63 3.29
N PHE A 579 12.98 3.73 4.55
CA PHE A 579 11.73 4.37 4.99
C PHE A 579 11.86 5.88 5.19
N VAL A 580 13.09 6.38 5.37
CA VAL A 580 13.34 7.79 5.71
C VAL A 580 14.29 8.46 4.71
N THR A 581 14.29 9.80 4.71
CA THR A 581 15.28 10.62 4.01
C THR A 581 16.04 11.49 5.01
N LEU A 582 17.36 11.57 4.88
CA LEU A 582 18.23 12.41 5.70
C LEU A 582 18.20 13.88 5.24
N ASP A 583 18.04 14.81 6.18
CA ASP A 583 18.35 16.22 5.96
C ASP A 583 19.85 16.45 6.21
N THR A 584 20.66 16.38 5.16
CA THR A 584 22.13 16.47 5.27
C THR A 584 22.61 17.79 5.87
N LYS A 585 21.81 18.86 5.79
CA LYS A 585 22.15 20.18 6.37
C LYS A 585 21.92 20.25 7.87
N SER A 586 21.19 19.29 8.43
CA SER A 586 20.90 19.21 9.87
C SER A 586 21.99 18.49 10.68
N VAL A 587 22.92 17.83 9.99
CA VAL A 587 23.94 16.99 10.61
C VAL A 587 24.91 17.84 11.41
N LYS A 588 25.13 17.46 12.67
CA LYS A 588 26.09 18.08 13.58
C LYS A 588 26.88 17.02 14.33
N SER A 589 28.18 17.25 14.47
CA SER A 589 29.10 16.44 15.25
C SER A 589 29.55 17.18 16.52
N HIS A 590 29.64 16.48 17.64
CA HIS A 590 30.19 17.04 18.88
C HIS A 590 31.21 16.09 19.49
N GLN A 591 32.32 16.63 19.96
CA GLN A 591 33.16 15.92 20.93
C GLN A 591 32.45 15.93 22.28
N LEU A 592 32.33 14.75 22.88
CA LEU A 592 31.75 14.55 24.19
C LEU A 592 32.82 14.29 25.24
N THR A 593 32.56 14.73 26.46
CA THR A 593 33.30 14.35 27.65
C THR A 593 32.31 13.91 28.71
N LEU A 594 32.39 12.66 29.15
CA LEU A 594 31.65 12.16 30.31
C LEU A 594 32.57 12.21 31.53
N LYS A 595 32.24 13.05 32.51
CA LYS A 595 33.02 13.21 33.74
C LYS A 595 32.08 13.26 34.94
N ASN A 596 32.34 12.46 35.96
CA ASN A 596 31.51 12.39 37.19
C ASN A 596 29.99 12.22 36.92
N GLY A 597 29.63 11.49 35.87
CA GLY A 597 28.23 11.27 35.47
C GLY A 597 27.59 12.43 34.68
N SER A 598 28.31 13.53 34.43
CA SER A 598 27.86 14.64 33.59
C SER A 598 28.49 14.58 32.21
N ILE A 599 27.69 14.87 31.18
CA ILE A 599 28.14 14.94 29.78
C ILE A 599 28.33 16.40 29.41
N GLU A 600 29.54 16.73 28.97
CA GLU A 600 29.88 17.98 28.33
C GLU A 600 29.97 17.73 26.82
N ALA A 601 29.22 18.49 26.03
CA ALA A 601 29.28 18.44 24.58
C ALA A 601 29.90 19.73 24.04
N LYS A 602 30.96 19.59 23.25
CA LYS A 602 31.58 20.69 22.52
C LYS A 602 31.31 20.48 21.04
N GLU A 603 30.57 21.40 20.43
CA GLU A 603 30.31 21.36 18.98
C GLU A 603 31.65 21.40 18.24
N ASN A 604 31.85 20.44 17.36
CA ASN A 604 33.00 20.47 16.47
C ASN A 604 32.70 21.51 15.39
N GLY A 605 33.75 22.18 14.90
CA GLY A 605 33.62 22.99 13.70
C GLY A 605 33.36 22.10 12.48
N ARG A 606 34.27 22.16 11.50
CA ARG A 606 34.26 21.19 10.41
C ARG A 606 34.95 19.91 10.89
N ASP A 607 34.24 18.78 10.88
CA ASP A 607 34.81 17.44 11.08
C ASP A 607 35.13 16.86 9.69
N ASP A 608 36.41 16.93 9.30
CA ASP A 608 36.85 16.58 7.94
C ASP A 608 36.80 15.07 7.66
N ASP A 609 36.74 14.24 8.71
CA ASP A 609 36.67 12.78 8.59
C ASP A 609 35.21 12.27 8.70
N LEU A 610 34.22 13.16 8.79
CA LEU A 610 32.80 12.81 8.74
C LEU A 610 32.29 12.89 7.30
N THR A 611 32.04 11.72 6.71
CA THR A 611 31.40 11.58 5.41
C THR A 611 29.88 11.67 5.56
N ILE A 612 29.26 12.64 4.87
CA ILE A 612 27.80 12.87 4.87
C ILE A 612 27.25 12.61 3.47
N THR A 613 26.42 11.58 3.34
CA THR A 613 25.66 11.29 2.11
C THR A 613 24.18 11.16 2.42
N PRO A 614 23.28 11.27 1.42
CA PRO A 614 21.85 11.00 1.64
C PRO A 614 21.53 9.59 2.19
N GLU A 615 22.44 8.63 1.99
CA GLU A 615 22.23 7.21 2.32
C GLU A 615 22.90 6.78 3.62
N LYS A 616 23.98 7.45 4.05
CA LYS A 616 24.72 7.11 5.28
C LYS A 616 25.50 8.30 5.85
N LEU A 617 25.76 8.23 7.16
CA LEU A 617 26.78 8.99 7.86
C LEU A 617 27.91 8.05 8.26
N GLU A 618 29.15 8.47 8.09
CA GLU A 618 30.32 7.63 8.36
C GLU A 618 31.45 8.48 8.93
N ARG A 619 31.99 8.09 10.09
CA ARG A 619 33.13 8.76 10.73
C ARG A 619 34.29 7.77 10.81
N ASP A 620 35.32 8.01 10.01
CA ASP A 620 36.51 7.17 9.91
C ASP A 620 37.52 7.50 11.01
N ASP A 621 38.46 6.60 11.32
CA ASP A 621 39.62 6.85 12.20
C ASP A 621 39.26 7.40 13.62
N LEU A 622 38.08 7.04 14.14
CA LEU A 622 37.59 7.51 15.44
C LEU A 622 38.40 6.91 16.59
N THR A 623 38.97 7.77 17.43
CA THR A 623 39.75 7.37 18.61
C THR A 623 39.15 7.98 19.88
N LEU A 624 38.71 7.14 20.81
CA LEU A 624 38.05 7.57 22.06
C LEU A 624 38.69 6.89 23.28
N SER A 625 39.20 7.72 24.19
CA SER A 625 39.90 7.25 25.39
C SER A 625 39.06 7.36 26.67
N GLY A 626 39.50 6.68 27.73
CA GLY A 626 38.94 6.80 29.08
C GLY A 626 39.96 6.45 30.17
N ASP A 627 39.78 7.02 31.37
CA ASP A 627 40.69 6.85 32.52
C ASP A 627 40.00 6.47 33.85
N GLY A 628 38.70 6.18 33.80
CA GLY A 628 37.89 5.84 34.97
C GLY A 628 37.27 7.05 35.68
N THR A 629 37.78 8.26 35.47
CA THR A 629 37.19 9.52 35.97
C THR A 629 36.55 10.34 34.84
N LYS A 630 37.09 10.21 33.63
CA LYS A 630 36.65 10.84 32.40
C LYS A 630 36.56 9.81 31.27
N ARG A 631 35.61 9.97 30.36
CA ARG A 631 35.56 9.32 29.05
C ARG A 631 35.40 10.34 27.95
N GLU A 632 36.09 10.13 26.85
CA GLU A 632 35.85 10.83 25.61
C GLU A 632 34.75 10.12 24.83
N GLY A 633 33.98 10.90 24.10
CA GLY A 633 32.93 10.38 23.24
C GLY A 633 32.69 11.26 22.04
N TYR A 634 31.80 10.81 21.19
CA TYR A 634 31.41 11.45 19.96
C TYR A 634 29.89 11.39 19.82
N ARG A 635 29.29 12.51 19.39
CA ARG A 635 27.84 12.61 19.14
C ARG A 635 27.58 13.07 17.72
N LEU A 636 26.73 12.34 17.02
CA LEU A 636 26.03 12.81 15.84
C LEU A 636 24.60 13.18 16.20
N THR A 637 24.17 14.37 15.79
CA THR A 637 22.74 14.73 15.74
C THR A 637 22.35 15.07 14.33
N TYR A 638 21.21 14.58 13.89
CA TYR A 638 20.72 14.78 12.53
C TYR A 638 19.20 14.63 12.47
N ARG A 639 18.59 15.02 11.36
CA ARG A 639 17.15 14.94 11.14
C ARG A 639 16.82 14.04 9.98
N VAL A 640 15.80 13.20 10.19
CA VAL A 640 15.21 12.35 9.17
C VAL A 640 13.76 12.70 8.94
N GLN A 641 13.26 12.45 7.72
CA GLN A 641 11.85 12.58 7.36
C GLN A 641 11.30 11.23 6.92
N LEU A 642 10.15 10.82 7.48
CA LEU A 642 9.43 9.62 7.06
C LEU A 642 8.82 9.83 5.67
N LYS A 643 9.20 9.00 4.70
CA LYS A 643 8.72 9.12 3.31
C LYS A 643 7.21 8.89 3.24
N GLU A 644 6.57 9.55 2.27
CA GLU A 644 5.11 9.65 2.20
C GLU A 644 4.39 8.29 2.21
N ALA A 645 4.93 7.30 1.48
CA ALA A 645 4.34 5.96 1.38
C ALA A 645 4.26 5.24 2.74
N TYR A 646 5.18 5.54 3.66
CA TYR A 646 5.27 4.92 4.99
C TYR A 646 4.60 5.76 6.07
N GLN A 647 3.81 6.76 5.69
CA GLN A 647 2.96 7.52 6.61
C GLN A 647 1.61 6.82 6.80
N ASP A 648 1.65 5.52 7.07
CA ASP A 648 0.52 4.60 7.16
C ASP A 648 0.25 4.08 8.58
N GLY A 649 0.86 4.73 9.57
CA GLY A 649 0.70 4.42 10.99
C GLY A 649 1.59 3.29 11.52
N TYR A 650 2.31 2.56 10.66
CA TYR A 650 3.24 1.52 11.09
C TYR A 650 4.58 2.10 11.55
N PHE A 651 5.24 1.43 12.49
CA PHE A 651 6.59 1.75 12.94
C PHE A 651 7.64 1.22 11.95
N TYR A 652 8.52 2.13 11.53
CA TYR A 652 9.63 1.84 10.63
C TYR A 652 10.96 2.27 11.26
N PRO A 653 12.02 1.44 11.18
CA PRO A 653 13.32 1.81 11.69
C PRO A 653 13.87 3.02 10.92
N THR A 654 14.53 3.96 11.60
CA THR A 654 15.11 5.13 10.92
C THR A 654 16.38 4.79 10.15
N ASN A 655 17.03 3.68 10.51
CA ASN A 655 18.34 3.31 10.01
C ASN A 655 18.40 1.81 9.70
N LYS A 656 19.33 1.41 8.84
CA LYS A 656 19.78 0.02 8.75
C LYS A 656 20.74 -0.26 9.93
N GLU A 657 21.36 -1.43 9.93
CA GLU A 657 22.36 -1.81 10.93
C GLU A 657 23.41 -0.70 11.09
N THR A 658 23.45 -0.11 12.29
CA THR A 658 24.39 0.93 12.69
C THR A 658 25.43 0.28 13.57
N TYR A 659 26.70 0.53 13.32
CA TYR A 659 27.77 -0.19 13.99
C TYR A 659 29.03 0.65 14.17
N LEU A 660 29.84 0.24 15.13
CA LEU A 660 31.20 0.70 15.37
C LEU A 660 32.16 -0.45 15.08
N SER A 661 33.11 -0.23 14.18
CA SER A 661 34.11 -1.23 13.77
C SER A 661 35.51 -0.74 14.08
N ASP A 662 36.16 -1.33 15.09
CA ASP A 662 37.57 -1.06 15.39
C ASP A 662 38.46 -2.05 14.63
N LYS A 663 39.52 -1.56 13.96
CA LYS A 663 40.43 -2.40 13.18
C LYS A 663 41.18 -3.45 14.03
N HIS A 664 41.18 -3.32 15.34
CA HIS A 664 41.82 -4.23 16.29
C HIS A 664 40.84 -5.23 16.94
N TRP A 665 39.53 -5.10 16.72
CA TRP A 665 38.52 -6.03 17.24
C TRP A 665 38.18 -7.11 16.20
N GLU A 666 37.91 -8.33 16.66
CA GLU A 666 37.41 -9.42 15.79
C GLU A 666 35.93 -9.24 15.41
N GLN A 667 35.18 -8.44 16.17
CA GLN A 667 33.73 -8.25 16.04
C GLN A 667 33.39 -6.76 15.99
N VAL A 668 32.35 -6.42 15.23
CA VAL A 668 31.76 -5.08 15.21
C VAL A 668 30.78 -4.92 16.37
N LEU A 669 30.68 -3.72 16.94
CA LEU A 669 29.68 -3.43 17.97
C LEU A 669 28.46 -2.78 17.32
N ASN A 670 27.33 -3.46 17.39
CA ASN A 670 26.07 -2.96 16.83
C ASN A 670 25.43 -1.92 17.74
N VAL A 671 24.62 -1.02 17.18
CA VAL A 671 23.86 -0.02 17.91
C VAL A 671 22.38 -0.28 17.79
N ALA A 672 21.66 -0.16 18.91
CA ALA A 672 20.20 -0.35 18.94
C ALA A 672 19.49 0.71 18.09
N LEU A 673 18.49 0.32 17.31
CA LEU A 673 17.86 1.17 16.30
C LEU A 673 16.48 1.65 16.79
N PRO A 674 16.19 2.95 16.65
CA PRO A 674 14.85 3.46 16.91
C PRO A 674 13.94 3.33 15.67
N SER A 675 12.63 3.25 15.92
CA SER A 675 11.58 3.28 14.91
C SER A 675 10.65 4.48 15.07
N VAL A 676 10.08 4.94 13.96
CA VAL A 676 9.16 6.08 13.90
C VAL A 676 7.87 5.72 13.16
N ALA A 677 6.76 6.36 13.53
CA ALA A 677 5.46 6.16 12.90
C ALA A 677 4.69 7.48 12.77
N TYR A 678 3.95 7.62 11.69
CA TYR A 678 2.98 8.69 11.50
C TYR A 678 1.87 8.20 10.56
N GLN A 679 0.61 8.53 10.85
CA GLN A 679 -0.51 8.25 9.95
C GLN A 679 -0.94 9.54 9.27
N LYS A 680 -0.65 9.65 7.98
CA LYS A 680 -1.23 10.70 7.14
C LYS A 680 -2.71 10.39 6.96
N THR A 681 -3.55 11.37 7.28
CA THR A 681 -5.00 11.27 7.10
C THR A 681 -5.51 12.40 6.22
N GLY A 682 -6.64 12.16 5.56
CA GLY A 682 -7.35 13.13 4.75
C GLY A 682 -8.86 12.96 4.88
N ASP A 683 -9.60 13.91 4.32
CA ASP A 683 -11.05 13.92 4.35
C ASP A 683 -11.60 13.65 2.94
N LEU A 684 -12.72 12.92 2.85
CA LEU A 684 -13.44 12.69 1.60
C LEU A 684 -14.81 13.33 1.66
N THR A 685 -14.99 14.40 0.88
CA THR A 685 -16.26 15.12 0.79
C THR A 685 -17.20 14.46 -0.23
N VAL A 686 -18.42 14.16 0.21
CA VAL A 686 -19.48 13.60 -0.62
C VAL A 686 -20.51 14.69 -0.89
N MET A 687 -20.77 14.96 -2.17
CA MET A 687 -21.77 15.91 -2.63
C MET A 687 -22.88 15.19 -3.38
N LYS A 688 -24.12 15.59 -3.15
CA LYS A 688 -25.28 15.00 -3.81
C LYS A 688 -26.04 16.02 -4.65
N LYS A 689 -26.17 15.72 -5.95
CA LYS A 689 -26.97 16.49 -6.92
C LYS A 689 -28.22 15.72 -7.32
N TRP A 690 -29.34 16.43 -7.42
CA TRP A 690 -30.63 15.91 -7.81
C TRP A 690 -31.07 16.51 -9.15
N ASP A 691 -31.33 15.66 -10.13
CA ASP A 691 -32.00 15.98 -11.39
C ASP A 691 -33.46 15.48 -11.30
N ASP A 692 -34.29 16.27 -10.62
CA ASP A 692 -35.63 15.87 -10.18
C ASP A 692 -36.66 17.01 -10.25
N PHE A 693 -36.47 17.94 -11.20
CA PHE A 693 -37.33 19.13 -11.38
C PHE A 693 -37.43 19.98 -10.12
N ASN A 694 -36.30 20.17 -9.42
CA ASN A 694 -36.24 20.89 -8.15
C ASN A 694 -37.24 20.34 -7.10
N ASN A 695 -37.39 19.01 -7.06
CA ASN A 695 -38.34 18.31 -6.19
C ASN A 695 -39.81 18.72 -6.37
N TYR A 696 -40.24 19.12 -7.57
CA TYR A 696 -41.64 19.49 -7.87
C TYR A 696 -42.65 18.44 -7.40
N TYR A 697 -42.34 17.15 -7.56
CA TYR A 697 -43.24 16.04 -7.21
C TYR A 697 -43.17 15.58 -5.73
N ASN A 698 -42.33 16.23 -4.90
CA ASN A 698 -42.11 15.86 -3.50
C ASN A 698 -41.69 14.39 -3.28
N LEU A 699 -40.89 13.85 -4.20
CA LEU A 699 -40.39 12.48 -4.15
C LEU A 699 -38.97 12.37 -3.59
N ARG A 700 -38.23 13.48 -3.47
CA ARG A 700 -36.88 13.49 -2.90
C ARG A 700 -36.94 13.08 -1.43
N PRO A 701 -36.13 12.13 -0.97
CA PRO A 701 -36.12 11.76 0.44
C PRO A 701 -35.57 12.92 1.31
N TYR A 702 -35.92 12.92 2.59
CA TYR A 702 -35.39 13.90 3.55
C TYR A 702 -33.89 13.71 3.84
N LYS A 703 -33.42 12.46 3.73
CA LYS A 703 -32.03 12.05 3.91
C LYS A 703 -31.64 10.95 2.92
N LEU A 704 -30.36 10.89 2.59
CA LEU A 704 -29.75 9.83 1.80
C LEU A 704 -28.58 9.24 2.58
N THR A 705 -28.58 7.92 2.74
CA THR A 705 -27.48 7.22 3.41
C THR A 705 -26.47 6.73 2.39
N VAL A 706 -25.19 6.90 2.71
CA VAL A 706 -24.09 6.37 1.91
C VAL A 706 -23.10 5.63 2.79
N ASP A 707 -22.51 4.57 2.25
CA ASP A 707 -21.48 3.77 2.90
C ASP A 707 -20.11 4.08 2.30
N LEU A 708 -19.08 4.06 3.14
CA LEU A 708 -17.69 4.15 2.70
C LEU A 708 -17.10 2.75 2.54
N GLU A 709 -16.44 2.53 1.41
CA GLU A 709 -15.60 1.36 1.18
C GLU A 709 -14.18 1.79 0.82
N GLU A 710 -13.21 0.97 1.22
CA GLU A 710 -11.80 1.12 0.81
C GLU A 710 -11.36 -0.08 0.00
N LYS A 711 -10.33 0.11 -0.84
CA LYS A 711 -9.69 -0.95 -1.59
C LYS A 711 -8.38 -1.33 -0.93
N MET A 712 -8.25 -2.60 -0.53
CA MET A 712 -6.99 -3.21 -0.07
C MET A 712 -6.79 -4.55 -0.78
N ASP A 713 -5.55 -4.85 -1.17
CA ASP A 713 -5.19 -6.09 -1.87
C ASP A 713 -6.02 -6.33 -3.15
N GLY A 714 -6.40 -5.26 -3.85
CA GLY A 714 -7.22 -5.33 -5.05
C GLY A 714 -8.73 -5.46 -4.81
N ALA A 715 -9.20 -5.67 -3.57
CA ALA A 715 -10.60 -5.88 -3.24
C ALA A 715 -11.22 -4.72 -2.44
N TRP A 716 -12.47 -4.36 -2.78
CA TRP A 716 -13.26 -3.40 -2.01
C TRP A 716 -13.80 -4.04 -0.73
N ARG A 717 -13.67 -3.33 0.40
CA ARG A 717 -14.15 -3.76 1.70
C ARG A 717 -14.98 -2.64 2.33
N LYS A 718 -16.17 -3.00 2.83
CA LYS A 718 -17.03 -2.06 3.54
C LYS A 718 -16.40 -1.65 4.86
N ILE A 719 -16.27 -0.35 5.07
CA ILE A 719 -15.88 0.23 6.35
C ILE A 719 -17.14 0.38 7.19
N LYS A 720 -17.07 0.17 8.50
CA LYS A 720 -18.19 0.41 9.44
C LYS A 720 -18.47 1.91 9.63
N GLN A 721 -18.56 2.66 8.54
CA GLN A 721 -18.84 4.08 8.51
C GLN A 721 -19.89 4.36 7.44
N SER A 722 -21.03 4.89 7.87
CA SER A 722 -22.11 5.39 7.03
C SER A 722 -22.39 6.83 7.43
N ILE A 723 -22.70 7.68 6.45
CA ILE A 723 -23.11 9.07 6.71
C ILE A 723 -24.40 9.39 6.00
N GLU A 724 -25.12 10.39 6.53
CA GLU A 724 -26.37 10.87 5.98
C GLU A 724 -26.15 12.23 5.30
N LEU A 725 -26.58 12.34 4.04
CA LEU A 725 -26.70 13.60 3.32
C LEU A 725 -28.13 14.11 3.46
N THR A 726 -28.27 15.40 3.75
CA THR A 726 -29.56 16.02 4.08
C THR A 726 -29.67 17.40 3.45
N LYS A 727 -30.90 17.88 3.26
CA LYS A 727 -31.15 19.22 2.68
C LYS A 727 -30.59 20.37 3.53
N ASN A 728 -30.62 20.26 4.85
CA ASN A 728 -30.11 21.30 5.76
C ASN A 728 -28.57 21.43 5.76
N LYS A 729 -27.86 20.46 5.17
CA LYS A 729 -26.41 20.49 4.95
C LYS A 729 -26.09 20.67 3.46
N ASP A 730 -27.02 21.25 2.70
CA ASP A 730 -26.93 21.43 1.26
C ASP A 730 -26.54 20.17 0.48
N TRP A 731 -26.99 19.01 0.98
CA TRP A 731 -26.69 17.71 0.40
C TRP A 731 -25.17 17.41 0.29
N GLN A 732 -24.39 17.89 1.26
CA GLN A 732 -22.95 17.69 1.36
C GLN A 732 -22.51 17.28 2.77
N THR A 733 -21.53 16.37 2.87
CA THR A 733 -20.89 15.96 4.13
C THR A 733 -19.56 15.26 3.86
N SER A 734 -18.69 15.09 4.86
CA SER A 734 -17.38 14.45 4.69
C SER A 734 -17.19 13.24 5.60
N PHE A 735 -16.42 12.26 5.13
CA PHE A 735 -15.74 11.30 5.99
C PHE A 735 -14.38 11.89 6.36
N SER A 736 -14.07 12.00 7.66
CA SER A 736 -12.86 12.67 8.12
C SER A 736 -11.82 11.71 8.69
N LYS A 737 -10.55 12.12 8.68
CA LYS A 737 -9.40 11.38 9.24
C LYS A 737 -9.22 9.99 8.61
N LEU A 738 -9.48 9.85 7.32
CA LEU A 738 -9.27 8.61 6.58
C LEU A 738 -7.79 8.41 6.25
N PRO A 739 -7.22 7.22 6.45
CA PRO A 739 -5.84 6.90 6.06
C PRO A 739 -5.56 7.19 4.58
N VAL A 740 -4.52 7.98 4.29
CA VAL A 740 -4.08 8.18 2.90
C VAL A 740 -3.31 6.95 2.41
N TYR A 741 -2.55 6.32 3.30
CA TYR A 741 -1.77 5.12 3.05
C TYR A 741 -2.10 4.02 4.06
N LYS A 742 -2.02 2.76 3.60
CA LYS A 742 -2.03 1.54 4.41
C LYS A 742 -1.01 0.56 3.83
N LYS A 743 -0.11 0.04 4.67
CA LYS A 743 0.93 -0.93 4.28
C LYS A 743 1.79 -0.46 3.10
N GLY A 744 2.21 0.81 3.11
CA GLY A 744 3.02 1.40 2.04
C GLY A 744 2.25 1.81 0.77
N GLN A 745 0.93 1.55 0.69
CA GLN A 745 0.13 1.76 -0.52
C GLN A 745 -0.92 2.83 -0.33
N ALA A 746 -1.15 3.64 -1.36
CA ALA A 746 -2.25 4.61 -1.36
C ALA A 746 -3.60 3.88 -1.28
N VAL A 747 -4.49 4.38 -0.42
CA VAL A 747 -5.81 3.78 -0.24
C VAL A 747 -6.81 4.43 -1.20
N ALA A 748 -7.44 3.61 -2.02
CA ALA A 748 -8.58 4.04 -2.83
C ALA A 748 -9.87 3.93 -2.02
N TYR A 749 -10.72 4.94 -2.12
CA TYR A 749 -12.02 5.00 -1.44
C TYR A 749 -13.15 5.09 -2.46
N ARG A 750 -14.29 4.49 -2.15
CA ARG A 750 -15.52 4.70 -2.89
C ARG A 750 -16.72 4.85 -1.98
N ILE A 751 -17.72 5.54 -2.51
CA ILE A 751 -19.01 5.74 -1.88
C ILE A 751 -20.03 4.81 -2.53
N VAL A 752 -20.67 4.00 -1.70
CA VAL A 752 -21.79 3.15 -2.08
C VAL A 752 -23.08 3.82 -1.61
N GLU A 753 -23.90 4.23 -2.56
CA GLU A 753 -25.13 4.94 -2.30
C GLU A 753 -26.31 3.99 -2.07
N HIS A 754 -27.12 4.25 -1.05
CA HIS A 754 -28.41 3.60 -0.86
C HIS A 754 -29.46 4.31 -1.71
N LEU A 755 -29.54 3.93 -2.99
CA LEU A 755 -30.35 4.62 -3.99
C LEU A 755 -31.85 4.66 -3.58
N PRO A 756 -32.47 5.85 -3.51
CA PRO A 756 -33.88 5.95 -3.14
C PRO A 756 -34.82 5.42 -4.23
N LYS A 757 -35.98 4.92 -3.82
CA LYS A 757 -37.03 4.47 -4.75
C LYS A 757 -37.45 5.61 -5.69
N GLY A 758 -37.64 5.28 -6.97
CA GLY A 758 -38.03 6.25 -8.00
C GLY A 758 -36.86 7.06 -8.59
N TYR A 759 -35.63 6.76 -8.21
CA TYR A 759 -34.43 7.39 -8.76
C TYR A 759 -33.51 6.36 -9.42
N ILE A 760 -32.74 6.81 -10.40
CA ILE A 760 -31.58 6.10 -10.95
C ILE A 760 -30.32 6.91 -10.69
N GLN A 761 -29.21 6.20 -10.50
CA GLN A 761 -27.90 6.84 -10.46
C GLN A 761 -27.54 7.28 -11.89
N ALA A 762 -27.35 8.58 -12.09
CA ALA A 762 -26.80 9.17 -13.29
C ALA A 762 -25.26 9.16 -13.23
N LYS A 763 -24.60 9.67 -14.27
CA LYS A 763 -23.12 9.76 -14.33
C LYS A 763 -22.57 10.43 -13.06
N SER A 764 -21.98 9.63 -12.18
CA SER A 764 -21.48 10.04 -10.86
C SER A 764 -19.98 9.80 -10.78
N THR A 765 -19.30 10.56 -9.93
CA THR A 765 -17.94 10.21 -9.49
C THR A 765 -18.09 9.62 -8.11
N THR A 766 -17.83 8.33 -7.96
CA THR A 766 -18.09 7.60 -6.70
C THR A 766 -16.81 7.20 -6.00
N SER A 767 -15.64 7.30 -6.63
CA SER A 767 -14.37 6.84 -6.08
C SER A 767 -13.24 7.84 -6.29
N VAL A 768 -12.23 7.74 -5.43
CA VAL A 768 -10.93 8.38 -5.54
C VAL A 768 -9.85 7.33 -5.35
N ASP A 769 -8.83 7.31 -6.21
CA ASP A 769 -7.75 6.30 -6.12
C ASP A 769 -6.75 6.61 -5.00
N LYS A 770 -6.66 7.87 -4.60
CA LYS A 770 -5.85 8.36 -3.48
C LYS A 770 -6.49 9.61 -2.91
N LEU A 771 -6.52 9.73 -1.59
CA LEU A 771 -6.96 10.96 -0.93
C LEU A 771 -5.96 12.10 -1.14
N THR A 772 -6.47 13.22 -1.64
CA THR A 772 -5.79 14.51 -1.77
C THR A 772 -6.43 15.52 -0.83
N GLU A 773 -5.82 16.68 -0.64
CA GLU A 773 -6.30 17.75 0.26
C GLU A 773 -7.77 18.17 -0.01
N ASN A 774 -8.23 18.09 -1.27
CA ASN A 774 -9.60 18.42 -1.68
C ASN A 774 -10.36 17.23 -2.27
N ALA A 775 -10.11 16.01 -1.75
CA ALA A 775 -10.77 14.82 -2.28
C ALA A 775 -12.29 14.93 -2.14
N GLN A 776 -12.98 14.87 -3.27
CA GLN A 776 -14.43 14.99 -3.34
C GLN A 776 -15.03 14.06 -4.38
N VAL A 777 -16.24 13.59 -4.10
CA VAL A 777 -17.03 12.74 -4.97
C VAL A 777 -18.43 13.33 -5.12
N GLN A 778 -19.04 13.14 -6.28
CA GLN A 778 -20.35 13.69 -6.59
C GLN A 778 -21.30 12.59 -7.05
N LEU A 779 -22.36 12.40 -6.28
CA LEU A 779 -23.46 11.48 -6.55
C LEU A 779 -24.58 12.22 -7.29
N ASN A 780 -24.90 11.77 -8.50
CA ASN A 780 -25.93 12.37 -9.35
C ASN A 780 -27.09 11.39 -9.48
N ASN A 781 -28.30 11.81 -9.08
CA ASN A 781 -29.50 10.99 -9.23
C ASN A 781 -30.47 11.71 -10.15
N LYS A 782 -31.09 10.93 -11.02
CA LYS A 782 -32.14 11.40 -11.91
C LYS A 782 -33.46 10.74 -11.52
N LEU A 783 -34.52 11.54 -11.48
CA LEU A 783 -35.87 11.04 -11.22
C LEU A 783 -36.31 10.15 -12.39
N LEU A 784 -36.78 8.94 -12.09
CA LEU A 784 -37.33 8.03 -13.08
C LEU A 784 -38.69 8.52 -13.60
N THR A 785 -38.91 8.37 -14.90
CA THR A 785 -40.20 8.62 -15.55
C THR A 785 -40.61 7.46 -16.45
N LEU A 786 -41.89 7.11 -16.40
CA LEU A 786 -42.54 6.17 -17.29
C LEU A 786 -42.99 6.92 -18.54
N GLN A 787 -42.53 6.48 -19.71
CA GLN A 787 -42.79 7.15 -20.98
C GLN A 787 -43.69 6.30 -21.88
N ASN A 788 -44.31 6.94 -22.87
CA ASN A 788 -45.04 6.30 -23.97
C ASN A 788 -46.22 5.40 -23.55
N PHE A 789 -46.83 5.65 -22.39
CA PHE A 789 -48.04 4.94 -21.99
C PHE A 789 -49.28 5.51 -22.70
N VAL A 790 -50.17 4.63 -23.13
CA VAL A 790 -51.36 4.98 -23.92
C VAL A 790 -52.59 4.25 -23.37
N PHE A 791 -53.64 5.02 -23.09
CA PHE A 791 -55.00 4.50 -22.94
C PHE A 791 -55.77 4.61 -24.25
N TYR A 792 -56.82 3.80 -24.42
CA TYR A 792 -57.65 3.77 -25.62
C TYR A 792 -59.09 4.14 -25.30
N LYS A 793 -59.58 5.20 -25.93
CA LYS A 793 -60.98 5.61 -25.92
C LYS A 793 -61.75 4.83 -26.97
N ILE A 794 -62.74 4.05 -26.53
CA ILE A 794 -63.58 3.23 -27.40
C ILE A 794 -65.07 3.35 -27.03
N ASP A 795 -65.95 2.82 -27.89
CA ASP A 795 -67.35 2.50 -27.56
C ASP A 795 -67.51 1.02 -27.12
N ARG A 796 -68.75 0.60 -26.82
CA ARG A 796 -69.06 -0.79 -26.45
C ARG A 796 -68.79 -1.82 -27.56
N ASP A 797 -68.80 -1.38 -28.82
CA ASP A 797 -68.51 -2.20 -29.98
C ASP A 797 -66.99 -2.23 -30.30
N LYS A 798 -66.17 -1.60 -29.45
CA LYS A 798 -64.71 -1.44 -29.57
C LYS A 798 -64.26 -0.54 -30.73
N ASN A 799 -65.16 0.29 -31.27
CA ASN A 799 -64.76 1.33 -32.22
C ASN A 799 -64.01 2.45 -31.49
N LYS A 800 -62.97 2.98 -32.14
CA LYS A 800 -62.11 4.05 -31.61
C LYS A 800 -62.84 5.38 -31.65
N LEU A 801 -62.75 6.17 -30.58
CA LEU A 801 -63.43 7.46 -30.48
C LEU A 801 -62.42 8.62 -30.40
N VAL A 802 -62.62 9.63 -31.24
CA VAL A 802 -61.78 10.84 -31.31
C VAL A 802 -62.45 12.01 -30.60
N GLY A 803 -61.65 12.89 -29.99
CA GLY A 803 -62.11 14.17 -29.47
C GLY A 803 -62.67 14.16 -28.04
N ALA A 804 -62.61 13.03 -27.33
CA ALA A 804 -62.77 13.01 -25.86
C ALA A 804 -61.66 13.80 -25.19
N GLU A 805 -61.98 14.67 -24.24
CA GLU A 805 -61.02 15.49 -23.48
C GLU A 805 -60.93 14.96 -22.03
N PHE A 806 -59.70 14.81 -21.54
CA PHE A 806 -59.39 14.24 -20.23
C PHE A 806 -58.49 15.17 -19.41
N ARG A 807 -58.67 15.07 -18.09
CA ARG A 807 -57.79 15.61 -17.08
C ARG A 807 -57.07 14.49 -16.35
N LEU A 808 -55.77 14.68 -16.13
CA LEU A 808 -54.96 13.78 -15.30
C LEU A 808 -54.71 14.42 -13.94
N GLU A 809 -54.96 13.68 -12.87
CA GLU A 809 -54.59 14.05 -11.51
C GLU A 809 -53.59 13.05 -10.95
N ARG A 810 -52.69 13.54 -10.08
CA ARG A 810 -51.78 12.71 -9.28
C ARG A 810 -52.08 12.91 -7.81
N GLN A 811 -52.06 11.84 -7.03
CA GLN A 811 -52.16 11.97 -5.58
C GLN A 811 -50.85 12.50 -4.98
N SER A 812 -50.94 13.59 -4.24
CA SER A 812 -49.84 14.19 -3.50
C SER A 812 -49.34 13.22 -2.43
N SER A 813 -48.07 12.84 -2.50
CA SER A 813 -47.46 11.93 -1.52
C SER A 813 -47.32 12.55 -0.11
N VAL A 814 -47.49 13.88 0.01
CA VAL A 814 -47.40 14.62 1.28
C VAL A 814 -48.79 14.87 1.88
N SER A 815 -49.72 15.41 1.09
CA SER A 815 -51.04 15.82 1.59
C SER A 815 -52.13 14.76 1.42
N GLY A 816 -51.90 13.74 0.59
CA GLY A 816 -52.91 12.76 0.19
C GLY A 816 -54.00 13.30 -0.76
N LYS A 817 -53.95 14.59 -1.13
CA LYS A 817 -54.92 15.23 -2.03
C LYS A 817 -54.59 14.95 -3.50
N TRP A 818 -55.62 15.00 -4.35
CA TRP A 818 -55.47 14.91 -5.80
C TRP A 818 -55.09 16.27 -6.39
N GLU A 819 -54.01 16.31 -7.16
CA GLU A 819 -53.46 17.50 -7.80
C GLU A 819 -53.59 17.37 -9.33
N LYS A 820 -54.18 18.37 -9.98
CA LYS A 820 -54.32 18.41 -11.45
C LYS A 820 -52.95 18.60 -12.11
N LEU A 821 -52.64 17.78 -13.11
CA LEU A 821 -51.53 18.02 -14.05
C LEU A 821 -52.05 18.87 -15.21
N GLU A 822 -51.29 19.90 -15.61
CA GLU A 822 -51.74 20.91 -16.58
C GLU A 822 -51.81 20.41 -18.04
N GLU A 823 -51.39 19.18 -18.29
CA GLU A 823 -51.39 18.63 -19.64
C GLU A 823 -52.81 18.32 -20.14
N LYS A 824 -53.15 18.89 -21.30
CA LYS A 824 -54.39 18.59 -22.00
C LYS A 824 -54.28 17.24 -22.72
N ILE A 825 -55.13 16.28 -22.35
CA ILE A 825 -55.15 14.94 -22.94
C ILE A 825 -56.41 14.81 -23.78
N VAL A 826 -56.25 14.58 -25.09
CA VAL A 826 -57.37 14.41 -26.02
C VAL A 826 -57.19 13.11 -26.80
N SER A 827 -58.27 12.36 -26.98
CA SER A 827 -58.25 11.15 -27.81
C SER A 827 -58.06 11.49 -29.29
N ASP A 828 -57.04 10.90 -29.91
CA ASP A 828 -56.73 11.12 -31.32
C ASP A 828 -57.66 10.32 -32.27
N SER A 829 -57.42 10.40 -33.58
CA SER A 829 -58.20 9.67 -34.60
C SER A 829 -58.12 8.15 -34.46
N GLN A 830 -57.16 7.63 -33.70
CA GLN A 830 -57.01 6.22 -33.36
C GLN A 830 -57.55 5.90 -31.96
N GLY A 831 -58.22 6.84 -31.31
CA GLY A 831 -58.73 6.74 -29.95
C GLY A 831 -57.63 6.73 -28.88
N ARG A 832 -56.38 7.07 -29.22
CA ARG A 832 -55.26 7.01 -28.27
C ARG A 832 -55.23 8.24 -27.38
N LEU A 833 -55.03 8.02 -26.10
CA LEU A 833 -54.78 9.01 -25.06
C LEU A 833 -53.30 8.88 -24.66
N LYS A 834 -52.44 9.71 -25.27
CA LYS A 834 -51.02 9.73 -24.93
C LYS A 834 -50.82 10.48 -23.62
N LEU A 835 -50.27 9.79 -22.62
CA LEU A 835 -49.99 10.40 -21.33
C LEU A 835 -48.64 11.13 -21.30
N PRO A 836 -48.46 12.09 -20.37
CA PRO A 836 -47.14 12.62 -20.01
C PRO A 836 -46.13 11.55 -19.65
N ASN A 837 -44.88 11.99 -19.49
CA ASN A 837 -43.90 11.23 -18.72
C ASN A 837 -44.32 11.19 -17.25
N LEU A 838 -44.68 10.02 -16.73
CA LEU A 838 -45.22 9.87 -15.39
C LEU A 838 -44.14 9.48 -14.38
N VAL A 839 -44.13 10.11 -13.22
CA VAL A 839 -43.27 9.71 -12.08
C VAL A 839 -43.99 8.68 -11.21
N LEU A 840 -43.28 8.07 -10.25
CA LEU A 840 -43.88 7.16 -9.26
C LEU A 840 -45.06 7.83 -8.51
N GLY A 841 -46.18 7.13 -8.38
CA GLY A 841 -47.37 7.61 -7.66
C GLY A 841 -48.70 7.06 -8.16
N GLU A 842 -49.79 7.51 -7.53
CA GLU A 842 -51.18 7.16 -7.86
C GLU A 842 -51.80 8.22 -8.77
N TYR A 843 -52.57 7.80 -9.78
CA TYR A 843 -53.14 8.67 -10.80
C TYR A 843 -54.62 8.41 -11.06
N HIS A 844 -55.34 9.50 -11.39
CA HIS A 844 -56.70 9.50 -11.91
C HIS A 844 -56.72 10.11 -13.30
N LEU A 845 -57.26 9.39 -14.28
CA LEU A 845 -57.58 9.92 -15.60
C LEU A 845 -59.10 10.09 -15.71
N ILE A 846 -59.56 11.34 -15.73
CA ILE A 846 -60.97 11.74 -15.62
C ILE A 846 -61.42 12.32 -16.96
N GLU A 847 -62.53 11.80 -17.51
CA GLU A 847 -63.12 12.36 -18.73
C GLU A 847 -63.87 13.64 -18.39
N GLU A 848 -63.45 14.78 -18.94
CA GLU A 848 -64.14 16.07 -18.75
C GLU A 848 -65.18 16.30 -19.85
N LYS A 849 -64.94 15.73 -21.04
CA LYS A 849 -65.83 15.89 -22.19
C LYS A 849 -65.81 14.66 -23.08
N ALA A 850 -66.99 14.10 -23.32
CA ALA A 850 -67.17 12.97 -24.20
C ALA A 850 -67.04 13.36 -25.68
N PRO A 851 -66.71 12.40 -26.56
CA PRO A 851 -66.86 12.54 -28.00
C PRO A 851 -68.30 12.89 -28.40
N ILE A 852 -68.46 13.52 -29.57
CA ILE A 852 -69.78 13.84 -30.11
C ILE A 852 -70.61 12.55 -30.28
N GLY A 853 -71.85 12.56 -29.79
CA GLY A 853 -72.76 11.41 -29.82
C GLY A 853 -72.62 10.45 -28.64
N PHE A 854 -71.72 10.71 -27.68
CA PHE A 854 -71.46 9.84 -26.52
C PHE A 854 -71.73 10.52 -25.18
N GLN A 855 -72.08 9.73 -24.17
CA GLN A 855 -72.20 10.16 -22.77
C GLN A 855 -70.81 10.25 -22.14
N VAL A 856 -70.62 11.21 -21.22
CA VAL A 856 -69.39 11.32 -20.42
C VAL A 856 -69.30 10.14 -19.48
N ASN A 857 -68.15 9.50 -19.42
CA ASN A 857 -67.85 8.51 -18.41
C ASN A 857 -67.43 9.20 -17.10
N GLU A 858 -68.35 9.23 -16.14
CA GLU A 858 -68.14 9.88 -14.84
C GLU A 858 -67.20 9.09 -13.91
N THR A 859 -66.81 7.86 -14.26
CA THR A 859 -65.93 7.03 -13.43
C THR A 859 -64.47 7.31 -13.77
N PRO A 860 -63.66 7.86 -12.83
CA PRO A 860 -62.23 8.06 -13.05
C PRO A 860 -61.51 6.75 -13.33
N LYS A 861 -60.63 6.75 -14.33
CA LYS A 861 -59.71 5.62 -14.56
C LYS A 861 -58.53 5.75 -13.60
N THR A 862 -58.47 4.88 -12.60
CA THR A 862 -57.39 4.85 -11.61
C THR A 862 -56.26 3.92 -12.06
N PHE A 863 -55.01 4.31 -11.79
CA PHE A 863 -53.84 3.46 -12.01
C PHE A 863 -52.65 3.93 -11.17
N THR A 864 -51.72 3.02 -10.92
CA THR A 864 -50.51 3.29 -10.14
C THR A 864 -49.28 3.18 -11.02
N VAL A 865 -48.33 4.12 -10.88
CA VAL A 865 -46.97 3.99 -11.41
C VAL A 865 -46.05 3.54 -10.28
N SER A 866 -45.52 2.33 -10.39
CA SER A 866 -44.71 1.67 -9.36
C SER A 866 -43.34 1.24 -9.91
N VAL A 867 -42.41 0.91 -9.02
CA VAL A 867 -41.09 0.36 -9.41
C VAL A 867 -41.24 -1.12 -9.75
N ASN A 868 -40.62 -1.55 -10.85
CA ASN A 868 -40.53 -2.97 -11.17
C ASN A 868 -39.67 -3.70 -10.13
N THR A 869 -40.27 -4.61 -9.36
CA THR A 869 -39.56 -5.37 -8.32
C THR A 869 -38.51 -6.33 -8.86
N ALA A 870 -38.61 -6.75 -10.13
CA ALA A 870 -37.57 -7.54 -10.81
C ALA A 870 -36.41 -6.67 -11.32
N ASN A 871 -36.64 -5.36 -11.51
CA ASN A 871 -35.63 -4.43 -12.02
C ASN A 871 -35.89 -3.02 -11.47
N ASN A 872 -35.23 -2.69 -10.35
CA ASN A 872 -35.38 -1.42 -9.62
C ASN A 872 -35.03 -0.15 -10.43
N SER A 873 -34.62 -0.28 -11.70
CA SER A 873 -34.32 0.84 -12.60
C SER A 873 -35.44 1.14 -13.60
N GLN A 874 -36.60 0.48 -13.51
CA GLN A 874 -37.73 0.69 -14.41
C GLN A 874 -39.02 0.96 -13.64
N LEU A 875 -39.85 1.84 -14.20
CA LEU A 875 -41.22 2.04 -13.74
C LEU A 875 -42.18 1.19 -14.57
N MET A 876 -43.25 0.75 -13.94
CA MET A 876 -44.35 0.03 -14.57
C MET A 876 -45.69 0.61 -14.13
N LEU A 877 -46.74 0.28 -14.89
CA LEU A 877 -48.10 0.62 -14.54
C LEU A 877 -48.76 -0.60 -13.90
N THR A 878 -49.32 -0.44 -12.70
CA THR A 878 -50.03 -1.47 -11.93
C THR A 878 -51.48 -1.04 -11.68
N ASN A 879 -52.36 -2.00 -11.34
CA ASN A 879 -53.78 -1.76 -11.04
C ASN A 879 -54.61 -1.14 -12.18
N SER A 880 -54.25 -1.40 -13.45
CA SER A 880 -55.11 -1.02 -14.58
C SER A 880 -55.93 -2.21 -15.04
N GLU A 881 -57.21 -2.27 -14.65
CA GLU A 881 -58.13 -3.35 -15.04
C GLU A 881 -58.33 -3.48 -16.57
N SER A 882 -57.89 -2.49 -17.35
CA SER A 882 -57.79 -2.51 -18.82
C SER A 882 -57.27 -1.15 -19.31
N PRO A 883 -56.44 -1.06 -20.36
CA PRO A 883 -56.05 0.22 -20.96
C PRO A 883 -57.20 0.89 -21.73
N MET A 884 -58.43 0.37 -21.67
CA MET A 884 -59.58 0.89 -22.39
C MET A 884 -60.50 1.74 -21.50
N ILE A 885 -61.00 2.83 -22.07
CA ILE A 885 -62.02 3.71 -21.48
C ILE A 885 -63.22 3.73 -22.42
N ILE A 886 -64.33 3.16 -21.98
CA ILE A 886 -65.54 2.93 -22.78
C ILE A 886 -66.54 4.06 -22.55
N ASN A 887 -67.15 4.60 -23.62
CA ASN A 887 -68.33 5.46 -23.49
C ASN A 887 -69.53 4.81 -24.16
N ASP A 888 -70.69 5.16 -23.60
CA ASP A 888 -71.98 4.78 -24.14
C ASP A 888 -72.48 5.84 -25.11
N LYS A 889 -73.08 5.39 -26.22
CA LYS A 889 -73.74 6.31 -27.15
C LYS A 889 -74.91 7.00 -26.44
N LYS A 890 -75.09 8.29 -26.72
CA LYS A 890 -76.27 9.05 -26.29
C LYS A 890 -77.53 8.45 -26.89
N ARG A 891 -78.62 8.65 -26.18
CA ARG A 891 -79.94 8.14 -26.53
C ARG A 891 -80.92 9.29 -26.65
N VAL A 892 -81.93 9.12 -27.49
CA VAL A 892 -82.99 10.09 -27.76
C VAL A 892 -84.32 9.38 -27.80
N ASN A 893 -85.39 10.06 -27.40
CA ASN A 893 -86.72 9.47 -27.40
C ASN A 893 -87.46 9.80 -28.71
N LEU A 894 -87.88 8.79 -29.45
CA LEU A 894 -88.79 8.91 -30.58
C LEU A 894 -90.24 8.81 -30.12
N THR A 895 -91.07 9.78 -30.49
CA THR A 895 -92.52 9.71 -30.41
C THR A 895 -93.12 9.78 -31.81
N ILE A 896 -94.23 9.08 -32.02
CA ILE A 896 -94.93 9.05 -33.31
C ILE A 896 -96.27 9.76 -33.13
N LYS A 897 -96.56 10.69 -34.05
CA LYS A 897 -97.83 11.40 -34.15
C LYS A 897 -98.44 11.16 -35.51
N LYS A 898 -99.63 10.58 -35.54
CA LYS A 898 -100.30 10.25 -36.80
C LYS A 898 -101.34 11.30 -37.17
N ILE A 899 -101.32 11.76 -38.42
CA ILE A 899 -102.27 12.76 -38.94
C ILE A 899 -102.96 12.29 -40.21
N ASP A 900 -104.14 12.83 -40.49
CA ASP A 900 -104.76 12.77 -41.81
C ASP A 900 -103.95 13.64 -42.78
N ALA A 901 -103.59 13.08 -43.93
CA ALA A 901 -102.68 13.70 -44.89
C ALA A 901 -103.20 15.02 -45.46
N LYS A 902 -104.53 15.24 -45.51
CA LYS A 902 -105.17 16.41 -46.12
C LYS A 902 -105.57 17.46 -45.07
N SER A 903 -106.44 17.09 -44.14
CA SER A 903 -106.99 17.95 -43.08
C SER A 903 -105.99 18.26 -41.97
N LYS A 904 -104.89 17.50 -41.86
CA LYS A 904 -103.87 17.61 -40.81
C LYS A 904 -104.40 17.34 -39.39
N ARG A 905 -105.62 16.83 -39.24
CA ARG A 905 -106.16 16.39 -37.95
C ARG A 905 -105.40 15.17 -37.45
N GLU A 906 -105.22 15.09 -36.15
CA GLU A 906 -104.61 13.94 -35.50
C GLU A 906 -105.54 12.73 -35.56
N ILE A 907 -104.97 11.55 -35.77
CA ILE A 907 -105.67 10.27 -35.90
C ILE A 907 -104.94 9.21 -35.07
N ASP A 908 -105.58 8.07 -34.82
CA ASP A 908 -104.96 6.97 -34.08
C ASP A 908 -103.64 6.52 -34.70
N ASN A 909 -102.70 6.03 -33.88
CA ASN A 909 -101.33 5.80 -34.29
C ASN A 909 -101.13 4.56 -35.20
N GLY A 910 -102.13 3.67 -35.33
CA GLY A 910 -101.92 2.38 -36.00
C GLY A 910 -100.86 1.53 -35.29
N LYS A 911 -100.40 0.43 -35.91
CA LYS A 911 -99.31 -0.40 -35.36
C LYS A 911 -98.07 -0.27 -36.23
N PHE A 912 -96.91 -0.08 -35.61
CA PHE A 912 -95.63 0.02 -36.29
C PHE A 912 -94.63 -1.03 -35.80
N GLU A 913 -93.74 -1.45 -36.70
CA GLU A 913 -92.57 -2.25 -36.38
C GLU A 913 -91.32 -1.40 -36.54
N LEU A 914 -90.55 -1.24 -35.46
CA LEU A 914 -89.25 -0.60 -35.48
C LEU A 914 -88.15 -1.65 -35.66
N LYS A 915 -87.35 -1.51 -36.71
CA LYS A 915 -86.18 -2.34 -36.98
C LYS A 915 -84.89 -1.54 -36.87
N TYR A 916 -83.86 -2.20 -36.34
CA TYR A 916 -82.46 -1.74 -36.32
C TYR A 916 -81.59 -2.89 -36.82
N SER A 917 -80.69 -2.61 -37.76
CA SER A 917 -79.84 -3.62 -38.40
C SER A 917 -80.61 -4.87 -38.90
N GLY A 918 -81.81 -4.64 -39.47
CA GLY A 918 -82.68 -5.68 -40.00
C GLY A 918 -83.45 -6.51 -38.95
N LYS A 919 -83.16 -6.34 -37.66
CA LYS A 919 -83.85 -7.04 -36.56
C LYS A 919 -84.94 -6.17 -35.94
N THR A 920 -86.09 -6.77 -35.65
CA THR A 920 -87.19 -6.13 -34.93
C THR A 920 -86.75 -5.79 -33.52
N GLN A 921 -86.75 -4.49 -33.21
CA GLN A 921 -86.42 -3.96 -31.89
C GLN A 921 -87.68 -3.84 -31.03
N LYS A 922 -88.77 -3.35 -31.62
CA LYS A 922 -90.03 -3.12 -30.92
C LYS A 922 -91.21 -3.11 -31.88
N VAL A 923 -92.35 -3.65 -31.45
CA VAL A 923 -93.65 -3.45 -32.09
C VAL A 923 -94.42 -2.44 -31.26
N ILE A 924 -94.81 -1.34 -31.90
CA ILE A 924 -95.45 -0.18 -31.28
C ILE A 924 -96.95 -0.31 -31.53
N GLY A 925 -97.73 -0.31 -30.45
CA GLY A 925 -99.18 -0.42 -30.49
C GLY A 925 -99.88 0.90 -30.84
N ASN A 926 -101.21 0.90 -30.72
CA ASN A 926 -102.05 2.05 -31.11
C ASN A 926 -101.95 3.25 -30.13
N GLN A 927 -101.32 3.10 -28.96
CA GLN A 927 -101.16 4.16 -27.97
C GLN A 927 -99.85 4.95 -28.21
N LYS A 928 -99.80 6.22 -27.78
CA LYS A 928 -98.58 7.02 -27.82
C LYS A 928 -97.58 6.48 -26.81
N GLU A 929 -96.37 6.18 -27.27
CA GLU A 929 -95.26 5.72 -26.44
C GLU A 929 -93.97 6.40 -26.89
N ALA A 930 -93.10 6.75 -25.94
CA ALA A 930 -91.74 7.20 -26.22
C ALA A 930 -90.83 5.97 -26.40
N ILE A 931 -90.03 5.99 -27.45
CA ILE A 931 -89.16 4.88 -27.83
C ILE A 931 -87.72 5.36 -27.82
N GLU A 932 -86.91 4.75 -26.98
CA GLU A 932 -85.51 5.14 -26.88
C GLU A 932 -84.71 4.63 -28.09
N LEU A 933 -84.06 5.55 -28.80
CA LEU A 933 -83.19 5.30 -29.94
C LEU A 933 -81.76 5.74 -29.61
N ILE A 934 -80.78 5.10 -30.24
CA ILE A 934 -79.36 5.37 -30.06
C ILE A 934 -78.93 6.34 -31.17
N LEU A 935 -78.17 7.39 -30.82
CA LEU A 935 -77.60 8.32 -31.81
C LEU A 935 -76.60 7.63 -32.75
N GLY A 936 -76.45 8.15 -33.96
CA GLY A 936 -75.54 7.60 -34.96
C GLY A 936 -75.99 6.30 -35.59
N GLN A 937 -77.29 5.96 -35.49
CA GLN A 937 -77.85 4.71 -35.98
C GLN A 937 -78.98 4.93 -36.97
N ASN A 938 -79.16 3.93 -37.85
CA ASN A 938 -80.21 3.89 -38.85
C ASN A 938 -81.34 2.95 -38.42
N TYR A 939 -82.56 3.48 -38.36
CA TYR A 939 -83.76 2.74 -38.01
C TYR A 939 -84.70 2.67 -39.21
N THR A 940 -85.49 1.60 -39.27
CA THR A 940 -86.57 1.44 -40.25
C THR A 940 -87.87 1.22 -39.52
N LEU A 941 -88.83 2.12 -39.72
CA LEU A 941 -90.15 2.06 -39.15
C LEU A 941 -91.14 1.61 -40.22
N THR A 942 -91.76 0.44 -40.03
CA THR A 942 -92.71 -0.15 -40.98
C THR A 942 -94.10 -0.11 -40.38
N GLU A 943 -95.05 0.55 -41.04
CA GLU A 943 -96.45 0.46 -40.63
C GLU A 943 -96.91 -1.00 -40.84
N MET A 944 -97.44 -1.64 -39.79
CA MET A 944 -97.98 -2.99 -39.86
C MET A 944 -99.46 -2.95 -40.19
N THR A 945 -100.21 -2.12 -39.46
CA THR A 945 -101.64 -1.88 -39.66
C THR A 945 -101.92 -0.39 -39.62
N ALA A 946 -102.56 0.12 -40.67
CA ALA A 946 -103.04 1.50 -40.70
C ALA A 946 -104.15 1.72 -39.66
N PRO A 947 -104.36 2.96 -39.22
CA PRO A 947 -105.53 3.34 -38.42
C PRO A 947 -106.83 3.01 -39.16
N GLU A 948 -107.91 2.75 -38.42
CA GLU A 948 -109.20 2.41 -39.02
C GLU A 948 -109.70 3.54 -39.94
N GLY A 949 -110.15 3.17 -41.15
CA GLY A 949 -110.56 4.14 -42.18
C GLY A 949 -109.43 4.73 -43.03
N TYR A 950 -108.16 4.39 -42.78
CA TYR A 950 -107.00 4.94 -43.51
C TYR A 950 -106.25 3.90 -44.35
N GLN A 951 -105.52 4.38 -45.36
CA GLN A 951 -104.64 3.57 -46.20
C GLN A 951 -103.29 3.37 -45.52
N LYS A 952 -102.76 2.15 -45.64
CA LYS A 952 -101.43 1.78 -45.15
C LYS A 952 -100.34 2.39 -46.02
N LEU A 953 -99.27 2.88 -45.39
CA LEU A 953 -98.07 3.33 -46.09
C LEU A 953 -97.48 2.21 -46.94
N LYS A 954 -97.16 2.53 -48.20
CA LYS A 954 -96.60 1.57 -49.16
C LYS A 954 -95.12 1.31 -48.92
N GLN A 955 -94.40 2.28 -48.38
CA GLN A 955 -92.97 2.18 -48.13
C GLN A 955 -92.66 2.35 -46.64
N PRO A 956 -91.64 1.65 -46.11
CA PRO A 956 -91.18 1.86 -44.76
C PRO A 956 -90.43 3.20 -44.63
N ILE A 957 -90.51 3.81 -43.46
CA ILE A 957 -89.85 5.08 -43.15
C ILE A 957 -88.43 4.77 -42.67
N LYS A 958 -87.43 5.31 -43.35
CA LYS A 958 -86.03 5.20 -42.92
C LYS A 958 -85.66 6.43 -42.11
N LEU A 959 -85.22 6.22 -40.87
CA LEU A 959 -84.76 7.25 -39.94
C LEU A 959 -83.23 7.14 -39.85
N ASN A 960 -82.51 8.16 -40.31
CA ASN A 960 -81.08 8.29 -40.10
C ASN A 960 -80.85 9.35 -39.02
N ILE A 961 -80.29 8.93 -37.89
CA ILE A 961 -80.01 9.82 -36.76
C ILE A 961 -78.48 9.94 -36.68
N ASP A 962 -77.94 11.12 -36.95
CA ASP A 962 -76.49 11.34 -36.85
C ASP A 962 -76.01 11.50 -35.38
N ASN A 963 -74.69 11.59 -35.18
CA ASN A 963 -74.10 11.77 -33.85
C ASN A 963 -74.33 13.16 -33.23
N ASN A 964 -74.72 14.15 -34.03
CA ASN A 964 -75.10 15.49 -33.58
C ASN A 964 -76.58 15.56 -33.17
N GLY A 965 -77.33 14.46 -33.36
CA GLY A 965 -78.76 14.38 -33.12
C GLY A 965 -79.60 14.88 -34.29
N THR A 966 -79.02 15.23 -35.44
CA THR A 966 -79.80 15.58 -36.63
C THR A 966 -80.52 14.34 -37.14
N VAL A 967 -81.81 14.48 -37.45
CA VAL A 967 -82.64 13.39 -37.95
C VAL A 967 -83.00 13.65 -39.40
N GLN A 968 -82.65 12.72 -40.27
CA GLN A 968 -83.05 12.71 -41.67
C GLN A 968 -84.02 11.56 -41.91
N VAL A 969 -85.05 11.81 -42.72
CA VAL A 969 -86.03 10.80 -43.13
C VAL A 969 -86.09 10.70 -44.64
N SER A 970 -86.33 9.50 -45.16
CA SER A 970 -86.58 9.25 -46.59
C SER A 970 -87.60 10.24 -47.16
N GLU A 971 -87.36 10.79 -48.36
CA GLU A 971 -88.17 11.82 -49.05
C GLU A 971 -89.62 11.39 -49.35
N ASP A 972 -90.42 11.24 -48.31
CA ASP A 972 -91.86 11.02 -48.38
C ASP A 972 -92.56 12.31 -47.98
N THR A 973 -93.34 12.88 -48.91
CA THR A 973 -94.16 14.09 -48.69
C THR A 973 -95.14 13.98 -47.50
N LEU A 974 -95.37 12.77 -46.99
CA LEU A 974 -96.27 12.48 -45.88
C LEU A 974 -95.58 12.44 -44.51
N VAL A 975 -94.25 12.54 -44.43
CA VAL A 975 -93.51 12.44 -43.16
C VAL A 975 -92.81 13.75 -42.84
N LYS A 976 -93.01 14.27 -41.62
CA LYS A 976 -92.28 15.41 -41.09
C LYS A 976 -91.58 15.02 -39.79
N VAL A 977 -90.39 15.56 -39.57
CA VAL A 977 -89.63 15.34 -38.34
C VAL A 977 -89.48 16.65 -37.61
N ASN A 978 -89.75 16.63 -36.32
CA ASN A 978 -89.40 17.71 -35.41
C ASN A 978 -88.42 17.16 -34.35
N PHE A 979 -87.21 17.71 -34.28
CA PHE A 979 -86.25 17.32 -33.25
C PHE A 979 -86.10 18.46 -32.24
N ASP A 980 -86.58 18.21 -31.01
CA ASP A 980 -86.35 19.09 -29.87
C ASP A 980 -85.03 18.69 -29.22
N GLN A 981 -83.95 19.37 -29.64
CA GLN A 981 -82.60 19.16 -29.12
C GLN A 981 -82.50 19.35 -27.60
N SER A 982 -83.31 20.26 -27.03
CA SER A 982 -83.27 20.57 -25.60
C SER A 982 -83.85 19.44 -24.74
N LYS A 983 -84.86 18.73 -25.27
CA LYS A 983 -85.54 17.62 -24.59
C LYS A 983 -85.04 16.24 -25.04
N GLN A 984 -84.10 16.20 -25.99
CA GLN A 984 -83.62 14.96 -26.61
C GLN A 984 -84.77 14.10 -27.18
N THR A 985 -85.78 14.74 -27.77
CA THR A 985 -86.97 14.08 -28.28
C THR A 985 -87.17 14.32 -29.78
N ILE A 986 -87.32 13.25 -30.54
CA ILE A 986 -87.70 13.23 -31.95
C ILE A 986 -89.21 12.99 -32.01
N GLU A 987 -89.98 13.92 -32.55
CA GLU A 987 -91.38 13.70 -32.92
C GLU A 987 -91.48 13.45 -34.42
N LEU A 988 -91.95 12.25 -34.78
CA LEU A 988 -92.20 11.85 -36.16
C LEU A 988 -93.69 12.02 -36.47
N ILE A 989 -94.02 12.98 -37.33
CA ILE A 989 -95.38 13.25 -37.77
C ILE A 989 -95.63 12.54 -39.09
N ILE A 990 -96.55 11.57 -39.11
CA ILE A 990 -96.79 10.69 -40.26
C ILE A 990 -98.22 10.89 -40.80
N GLY A 991 -98.36 11.17 -42.10
CA GLY A 991 -99.63 11.36 -42.81
C GLY A 991 -100.14 10.09 -43.49
N ASN A 992 -101.44 9.78 -43.39
CA ASN A 992 -102.11 8.73 -44.19
C ASN A 992 -103.33 9.35 -44.87
N TYR A 993 -103.67 8.87 -46.06
CA TYR A 993 -104.91 9.22 -46.73
C TYR A 993 -106.06 8.33 -46.25
N ALA A 994 -107.26 8.89 -46.15
CA ALA A 994 -108.48 8.10 -45.92
C ALA A 994 -108.69 7.06 -47.04
N LYS A 995 -109.28 5.90 -46.73
CA LYS A 995 -109.61 4.86 -47.72
C LYS A 995 -110.55 5.43 -48.80
N GLY A 996 -110.21 5.19 -50.06
CA GLY A 996 -110.99 5.65 -51.23
C GLY A 996 -110.53 6.98 -51.84
N GLN A 997 -109.59 7.71 -51.23
CA GLN A 997 -108.96 8.87 -51.85
C GLN A 997 -107.65 8.49 -52.56
N LEU A 998 -107.54 8.76 -53.86
CA LEU A 998 -106.29 8.61 -54.59
C LEU A 998 -105.30 9.72 -54.17
N PRO A 999 -104.01 9.42 -53.98
CA PRO A 999 -102.99 10.45 -53.81
C PRO A 999 -102.96 11.33 -55.06
N GLN A 1000 -102.81 12.65 -54.91
CA GLN A 1000 -102.55 13.52 -56.06
C GLN A 1000 -101.22 13.11 -56.69
N THR A 1001 -101.24 12.32 -57.75
CA THR A 1001 -100.05 11.93 -58.54
C THR A 1001 -99.59 13.04 -59.50
N GLY A 1002 -99.74 14.30 -59.10
CA GLY A 1002 -99.25 15.47 -59.83
C GLY A 1002 -97.94 15.96 -59.23
N GLY A 1003 -96.84 15.27 -59.51
CA GLY A 1003 -95.50 15.71 -59.11
C GLY A 1003 -95.13 17.03 -59.80
N THR A 1004 -94.71 18.01 -59.01
CA THR A 1004 -94.16 19.29 -59.46
C THR A 1004 -92.78 19.08 -60.12
N ASN A 1005 -92.75 18.75 -61.41
CA ASN A 1005 -91.52 18.74 -62.22
C ASN A 1005 -91.80 19.07 -63.71
N HIS A 1006 -92.54 20.16 -63.96
CA HIS A 1006 -92.88 20.63 -65.31
C HIS A 1006 -91.96 21.69 -65.98
N PRO A 1007 -90.77 22.14 -65.48
CA PRO A 1007 -89.98 23.11 -66.25
C PRO A 1007 -89.40 22.53 -67.54
N LEU A 1008 -89.17 21.20 -67.62
CA LEU A 1008 -88.66 20.55 -68.83
C LEU A 1008 -89.67 20.56 -69.99
N TYR A 1009 -90.96 20.41 -69.69
CA TYR A 1009 -92.02 20.45 -70.71
C TYR A 1009 -92.31 21.87 -71.20
N TYR A 1010 -92.17 22.88 -70.33
CA TYR A 1010 -92.21 24.29 -70.77
C TYR A 1010 -91.00 24.64 -71.65
N LEU A 1011 -89.81 24.11 -71.35
CA LEU A 1011 -88.60 24.29 -72.18
C LEU A 1011 -88.70 23.57 -73.53
N LEU A 1012 -89.24 22.35 -73.56
CA LEU A 1012 -89.47 21.61 -74.82
C LEU A 1012 -90.60 22.24 -75.64
N GLY A 1013 -91.65 22.75 -75.00
CA GLY A 1013 -92.73 23.51 -75.63
C GLY A 1013 -92.25 24.83 -76.25
N LEU A 1014 -91.49 25.64 -75.50
CA LEU A 1014 -90.85 26.86 -76.00
C LEU A 1014 -89.85 26.57 -77.11
N GLY A 1015 -89.06 25.50 -76.99
CA GLY A 1015 -88.15 25.04 -78.04
C GLY A 1015 -88.87 24.71 -79.34
N SER A 1016 -90.00 24.00 -79.28
CA SER A 1016 -90.81 23.67 -80.46
C SER A 1016 -91.44 24.90 -81.13
N LEU A 1017 -91.86 25.90 -80.34
CA LEU A 1017 -92.41 27.16 -80.84
C LEU A 1017 -91.34 28.03 -81.50
N ILE A 1018 -90.13 28.09 -80.94
CA ILE A 1018 -89.00 28.83 -81.51
C ILE A 1018 -88.53 28.17 -82.82
N VAL A 1019 -88.43 26.84 -82.88
CA VAL A 1019 -88.08 26.12 -84.11
C VAL A 1019 -89.14 26.33 -85.20
N SER A 1020 -90.42 26.33 -84.85
CA SER A 1020 -91.52 26.59 -85.79
C SER A 1020 -91.50 28.03 -86.30
N ALA A 1021 -91.24 29.02 -85.44
CA ALA A 1021 -91.11 30.41 -85.83
C ALA A 1021 -89.89 30.66 -86.73
N VAL A 1022 -88.75 30.02 -86.44
CA VAL A 1022 -87.53 30.10 -87.27
C VAL A 1022 -87.75 29.44 -88.64
N LEU A 1023 -88.45 28.31 -88.73
CA LEU A 1023 -88.79 27.68 -90.01
C LEU A 1023 -89.77 28.53 -90.84
N ILE A 1024 -90.73 29.21 -90.21
CA ILE A 1024 -91.63 30.16 -90.88
C ILE A 1024 -90.87 31.40 -91.37
N ILE A 1025 -89.92 31.93 -90.58
CA ILE A 1025 -89.07 33.06 -90.99
C ILE A 1025 -88.13 32.66 -92.14
N ILE A 1026 -87.55 31.45 -92.12
CA ILE A 1026 -86.74 30.92 -93.23
C ILE A 1026 -87.59 30.70 -94.48
N TYR A 1027 -88.83 30.25 -94.35
CA TYR A 1027 -89.77 30.09 -95.47
C TYR A 1027 -90.16 31.45 -96.08
N LEU A 1028 -90.40 32.47 -95.24
CA LEU A 1028 -90.72 33.83 -95.70
C LEU A 1028 -89.51 34.55 -96.31
N LEU A 1029 -88.28 34.28 -95.86
CA LEU A 1029 -87.05 34.86 -96.40
C LEU A 1029 -86.53 34.18 -97.69
N LYS A 1030 -87.11 33.03 -98.10
CA LYS A 1030 -86.75 32.30 -99.33
C LYS A 1030 -87.63 32.60 -100.55
N THR A 1031 -88.51 33.61 -100.49
CA THR A 1031 -89.29 34.07 -101.66
C THR A 1031 -88.72 35.35 -102.26
N PRO A 1032 -87.86 35.28 -103.30
CA PRO A 1032 -87.50 36.45 -104.08
C PRO A 1032 -88.68 36.88 -104.97
N LYS A 1033 -89.22 38.07 -104.70
CA LYS A 1033 -89.96 38.87 -105.70
C LYS A 1033 -89.05 39.13 -106.91
N ARG A 1034 -89.42 38.61 -108.08
CA ARG A 1034 -89.11 39.24 -109.38
C ARG A 1034 -90.41 39.47 -110.14
N ARG A 1035 -90.62 40.72 -110.56
CA ARG A 1035 -91.63 41.22 -111.50
C ARG A 1035 -91.02 41.22 -112.92
N THR A 1036 -91.90 41.21 -113.94
CA THR A 1036 -91.68 41.51 -115.38
C THR A 1036 -90.73 40.56 -116.13
N ARG A 1037 -91.05 40.04 -117.31
CA ARG A 1037 -91.86 40.50 -118.45
C ARG A 1037 -92.70 39.36 -119.03
#